data_AF-A0AA36JDI2-F1
#
_entry.id   AF-A0AA36JDI2-F1
#
_cell.length_a   1.000
_cell.length_b   1.000
_cell.length_c   1.000
_cell.angle_alpha   90.00
_cell.angle_beta   90.00
_cell.angle_gamma   90.00
#
_symmetry.space_group_name_H-M   'P 1'
#
loop_
_entity.id
_entity.type
_entity.pdbx_description
1 polymer ?
#
loop_
_entity_poly.entity_id
_entity_poly.type
_entity_poly.pdbx_seq_one_letter_code
_entity_poly.pdbx_strand_id
1 'polypeptide(L)'
;MTASQDEIEQFVVDNHIDERAAGLLRSAPDYVRRLVLEQGSLVGCRDPSASCVGRIRKAQPPGAHPDVEQFVSENNLQPRAANALRAASTQAQQYVLDQGSLQTCRDPNAGCMGRLKRAQAGESAPPLLFIPPSRDEVEAFIEANELNERAADALRGAPPAVQRQVIDQGSLLSCREPSAGCIGRIGKAHKQLDPALLAIPHTQGPSAEEVEEFILENGLDDRAAVALRSAVQWVQRQVLDQGSLRSCRDPNAGLMGRLNRAQIAPQQLQALMPAANTPAVHTPCLPASSAAEVEAFIWENGLNERAADALRSVGPAVQRKVLEQGSLQGTREPSAACIGRIGKLQKSSAEPGRWQEPFRGAENEVEQFILDNALDQSSSAILRSCSPDVQQLVLEQGSLASCREPSAGCVGRIRRAEAALGRAPAGHFVQSPPSGHLMGGGSGHEAWPDVETFIVQNQLNERAADALREVDPEIQMQVISQGSLASCREPSAGCIGRIAKAQSVQKFAPTQVPRMPITSVQEVQLNHEAVEQFIVENGLNERAADALRTVPPFVQEQVLEQGPLQGCREPSASCIGRIAKAQRGTVVGQSFHAPTADELTAFVQENVLSERASAALNEALPIIQRAVLDQGSLRGCREPSAGCMGRIKKACYEGRNAASRCPEQHERHKAAL
;
A
#
# COMPACT_ATOMS: atom_id res chain seq x y z
N MET A 1 -10.12 -17.65 -53.79
CA MET A 1 -10.07 -19.00 -54.38
C MET A 1 -8.65 -19.55 -54.20
N THR A 2 -8.36 -20.31 -53.14
CA THR A 2 -7.01 -20.83 -52.76
C THR A 2 -6.26 -21.39 -53.96
N ALA A 3 -4.98 -21.02 -54.16
CA ALA A 3 -4.15 -21.69 -55.17
C ALA A 3 -4.02 -23.15 -54.76
N SER A 4 -4.31 -24.07 -55.68
CA SER A 4 -4.25 -25.50 -55.34
C SER A 4 -2.80 -25.94 -55.19
N GLN A 5 -2.55 -26.96 -54.37
CA GLN A 5 -1.18 -27.47 -54.23
C GLN A 5 -0.64 -27.98 -55.58
N ASP A 6 -1.51 -28.54 -56.42
CA ASP A 6 -1.16 -29.05 -57.74
C ASP A 6 -0.69 -27.94 -58.70
N GLU A 7 -1.30 -26.75 -58.63
CA GLU A 7 -0.86 -25.57 -59.41
C GLU A 7 0.54 -25.12 -59.01
N ILE A 8 0.89 -25.22 -57.73
CA ILE A 8 2.21 -24.83 -57.21
C ILE A 8 3.26 -25.85 -57.65
N GLU A 9 2.98 -27.15 -57.53
CA GLU A 9 3.93 -28.18 -57.97
C GLU A 9 4.13 -28.13 -59.49
N GLN A 10 3.07 -27.92 -60.26
CA GLN A 10 3.19 -27.75 -61.72
C GLN A 10 4.08 -26.54 -62.06
N PHE A 11 3.90 -25.41 -61.37
CA PHE A 11 4.76 -24.24 -61.56
C PHE A 11 6.22 -24.49 -61.16
N VAL A 12 6.47 -25.25 -60.09
CA VAL A 12 7.84 -25.62 -59.66
C VAL A 12 8.51 -26.50 -60.71
N VAL A 13 7.78 -27.48 -61.26
CA VAL A 13 8.27 -28.39 -62.31
C VAL A 13 8.53 -27.64 -63.62
N ASP A 14 7.56 -26.86 -64.10
CA ASP A 14 7.62 -26.17 -65.39
C ASP A 14 8.76 -25.14 -65.46
N ASN A 15 9.16 -24.60 -64.31
CA ASN A 15 10.19 -23.56 -64.23
C ASN A 15 11.52 -24.08 -63.67
N HIS A 16 11.64 -25.38 -63.42
CA HIS A 16 12.83 -26.02 -62.84
C HIS A 16 13.34 -25.32 -61.57
N ILE A 17 12.42 -25.01 -60.65
CA ILE A 17 12.74 -24.33 -59.39
C ILE A 17 13.37 -25.34 -58.42
N ASP A 18 14.48 -24.98 -57.80
CA ASP A 18 15.13 -25.85 -56.81
C ASP A 18 14.29 -26.06 -55.55
N GLU A 19 14.60 -27.12 -54.80
CA GLU A 19 13.83 -27.54 -53.63
C GLU A 19 13.77 -26.47 -52.53
N ARG A 20 14.79 -25.60 -52.44
CA ARG A 20 14.84 -24.55 -51.42
C ARG A 20 13.87 -23.42 -51.76
N ALA A 21 13.89 -22.95 -53.00
CA ALA A 21 12.95 -21.95 -53.49
C ALA A 21 11.51 -22.50 -53.55
N ALA A 22 11.34 -23.77 -53.92
CA ALA A 22 10.06 -24.46 -53.89
C ALA A 22 9.50 -24.55 -52.46
N GLY A 23 10.33 -24.92 -51.47
CA GLY A 23 9.94 -24.94 -50.06
C GLY A 23 9.48 -23.58 -49.53
N LEU A 24 10.13 -22.49 -49.96
CA LEU A 24 9.70 -21.13 -49.64
C LEU A 24 8.36 -20.78 -50.30
N LEU A 25 8.13 -21.20 -51.54
CA LEU A 25 6.85 -20.98 -52.22
C LEU A 25 5.71 -21.78 -51.56
N ARG A 26 5.96 -23.04 -51.18
CA ARG A 26 4.98 -23.92 -50.51
C ARG A 26 4.57 -23.39 -49.14
N SER A 27 5.53 -22.89 -48.37
CA SER A 27 5.29 -22.32 -47.04
C SER A 27 4.78 -20.88 -47.05
N ALA A 28 4.79 -20.21 -48.21
CA ALA A 28 4.30 -18.84 -48.32
C ALA A 28 2.78 -18.74 -48.14
N PRO A 29 2.26 -17.62 -47.60
CA PRO A 29 0.82 -17.38 -47.52
C PRO A 29 0.13 -17.45 -48.89
N ASP A 30 -1.13 -17.93 -48.93
CA ASP A 30 -1.91 -18.13 -50.16
C ASP A 30 -1.93 -16.95 -51.13
N TYR A 31 -1.93 -15.72 -50.60
CA TYR A 31 -1.93 -14.52 -51.42
C TYR A 31 -0.58 -14.30 -52.10
N VAL A 32 0.54 -14.60 -51.42
CA VAL A 32 1.89 -14.56 -51.99
C VAL A 32 2.01 -15.63 -53.07
N ARG A 33 1.53 -16.85 -52.78
CA ARG A 33 1.53 -17.96 -53.74
C ARG A 33 0.81 -17.58 -55.03
N ARG A 34 -0.40 -17.01 -54.94
CA ARG A 34 -1.11 -16.51 -56.13
C ARG A 34 -0.36 -15.41 -56.87
N LEU A 35 0.14 -14.40 -56.18
CA LEU A 35 0.84 -13.28 -56.83
C LEU A 35 2.10 -13.75 -57.58
N VAL A 36 2.78 -14.78 -57.08
CA VAL A 36 3.93 -15.39 -57.76
C VAL A 36 3.49 -16.13 -59.03
N LEU A 37 2.39 -16.90 -58.96
CA LEU A 37 1.81 -17.63 -60.10
C LEU A 37 1.23 -16.69 -61.17
N GLU A 38 0.53 -15.61 -60.76
CA GLU A 38 -0.06 -14.61 -61.65
C GLU A 38 0.99 -13.83 -62.46
N GLN A 39 2.23 -13.75 -61.96
CA GLN A 39 3.35 -13.14 -62.70
C GLN A 39 3.89 -14.04 -63.83
N GLY A 40 3.29 -15.22 -64.05
CA GLY A 40 3.53 -16.08 -65.20
C GLY A 40 4.81 -16.90 -65.12
N SER A 41 5.15 -17.60 -66.20
CA SER A 41 6.33 -18.46 -66.28
C SER A 41 7.64 -17.69 -66.04
N LEU A 42 8.62 -18.39 -65.45
CA LEU A 42 10.00 -18.01 -65.23
C LEU A 42 10.96 -18.68 -66.24
N VAL A 43 10.44 -19.44 -67.20
CA VAL A 43 11.23 -20.06 -68.27
C VAL A 43 11.95 -18.96 -69.06
N GLY A 44 13.27 -19.09 -69.18
CA GLY A 44 14.13 -18.10 -69.83
C GLY A 44 14.75 -17.06 -68.89
N CYS A 45 14.38 -17.04 -67.60
CA CYS A 45 15.14 -16.30 -66.61
C CYS A 45 16.52 -16.94 -66.40
N ARG A 46 17.55 -16.11 -66.19
CA ARG A 46 18.93 -16.56 -65.96
C ARG A 46 19.07 -17.49 -64.74
N ASP A 47 18.21 -17.27 -63.74
CA ASP A 47 18.07 -18.10 -62.54
C ASP A 47 16.58 -18.10 -62.12
N PRO A 48 15.81 -19.14 -62.48
CA PRO A 48 14.39 -19.26 -62.12
C PRO A 48 14.17 -19.32 -60.62
N SER A 49 15.04 -20.00 -59.85
CA SER A 49 14.94 -20.10 -58.40
C SER A 49 15.11 -18.74 -57.72
N ALA A 50 16.17 -18.00 -58.06
CA ALA A 50 16.39 -16.66 -57.51
C ALA A 50 15.29 -15.69 -57.93
N SER A 51 14.78 -15.82 -59.15
CA SER A 51 13.67 -15.02 -59.65
C SER A 51 12.37 -15.33 -58.89
N CYS A 52 12.08 -16.60 -58.62
CA CYS A 52 10.96 -17.03 -57.78
C CYS A 52 11.07 -16.45 -56.36
N VAL A 53 12.23 -16.57 -55.72
CA VAL A 53 12.48 -15.98 -54.38
C VAL A 53 12.34 -14.45 -54.42
N GLY A 54 12.79 -13.81 -55.49
CA GLY A 54 12.60 -12.37 -55.72
C GLY A 54 11.12 -11.99 -55.82
N ARG A 55 10.32 -12.79 -56.54
CA ARG A 55 8.86 -12.60 -56.63
C ARG A 55 8.18 -12.84 -55.29
N ILE A 56 8.57 -13.86 -54.53
CA ILE A 56 8.07 -14.11 -53.17
C ILE A 56 8.34 -12.91 -52.27
N ARG A 57 9.57 -12.39 -52.27
CA ARG A 57 9.96 -11.19 -51.50
C ARG A 57 9.21 -9.94 -51.93
N LYS A 58 8.97 -9.77 -53.24
CA LYS A 58 8.24 -8.62 -53.78
C LYS A 58 6.73 -8.71 -53.54
N ALA A 59 6.19 -9.92 -53.48
CA ALA A 59 4.80 -10.20 -53.18
C ALA A 59 4.51 -10.19 -51.66
N GLN A 60 5.54 -10.32 -50.82
CA GLN A 60 5.45 -10.00 -49.40
C GLN A 60 5.40 -8.47 -49.24
N PRO A 61 4.42 -7.93 -48.50
CA PRO A 61 4.42 -6.51 -48.20
C PRO A 61 5.69 -6.17 -47.39
N PRO A 62 6.42 -5.10 -47.75
CA PRO A 62 7.63 -4.71 -47.04
C PRO A 62 7.28 -4.40 -45.59
N GLY A 63 7.85 -5.16 -44.65
CA GLY A 63 7.68 -4.92 -43.22
C GLY A 63 6.55 -5.68 -42.54
N ALA A 64 5.99 -6.75 -43.14
CA ALA A 64 5.07 -7.64 -42.43
C ALA A 64 5.79 -8.37 -41.27
N HIS A 65 5.37 -8.10 -40.05
CA HIS A 65 5.89 -8.75 -38.85
C HIS A 65 5.47 -10.24 -38.86
N PRO A 66 6.37 -11.20 -38.61
CA PRO A 66 6.08 -12.65 -38.70
C PRO A 66 4.89 -13.07 -37.84
N ASP A 67 4.70 -12.40 -36.70
CA ASP A 67 3.62 -12.69 -35.75
C ASP A 67 2.23 -12.21 -36.19
N VAL A 68 2.11 -11.44 -37.28
CA VAL A 68 0.80 -10.95 -37.77
C VAL A 68 -0.09 -12.09 -38.23
N GLU A 69 0.46 -13.11 -38.91
CA GLU A 69 -0.34 -14.25 -39.36
C GLU A 69 -0.78 -15.13 -38.20
N GLN A 70 0.11 -15.33 -37.22
CA GLN A 70 -0.24 -16.02 -35.97
C GLN A 70 -1.36 -15.27 -35.26
N PHE A 71 -1.25 -13.96 -35.10
CA PHE A 71 -2.28 -13.13 -34.48
C PHE A 71 -3.61 -13.14 -35.26
N VAL A 72 -3.59 -13.10 -36.59
CA VAL A 72 -4.78 -13.20 -37.44
C VAL A 72 -5.48 -14.54 -37.23
N SER A 73 -4.71 -15.64 -37.17
CA SER A 73 -5.24 -16.98 -36.96
C SER A 73 -5.81 -17.19 -35.55
N GLU A 74 -5.08 -16.78 -34.51
CA GLU A 74 -5.48 -16.94 -33.09
C GLU A 74 -6.75 -16.15 -32.75
N ASN A 75 -6.99 -15.04 -33.45
CA ASN A 75 -8.12 -14.14 -33.19
C ASN A 75 -9.24 -14.27 -34.23
N ASN A 76 -9.14 -15.22 -35.17
CA ASN A 76 -10.14 -15.49 -36.21
C ASN A 76 -10.56 -14.22 -36.97
N LEU A 77 -9.59 -13.39 -37.38
CA LEU A 77 -9.90 -12.14 -38.08
C LEU A 77 -10.41 -12.40 -39.50
N GLN A 78 -11.49 -11.72 -39.87
CA GLN A 78 -12.04 -11.73 -41.21
C GLN A 78 -11.04 -11.15 -42.24
N PRO A 79 -11.12 -11.56 -43.52
CA PRO A 79 -10.17 -11.14 -44.55
C PRO A 79 -9.97 -9.63 -44.64
N ARG A 80 -11.02 -8.83 -44.42
CA ARG A 80 -10.94 -7.37 -44.45
C ARG A 80 -10.05 -6.80 -43.34
N ALA A 81 -10.23 -7.24 -42.09
CA ALA A 81 -9.42 -6.78 -40.96
C ALA A 81 -7.99 -7.33 -41.02
N ALA A 82 -7.84 -8.59 -41.42
CA ALA A 82 -6.54 -9.21 -41.63
C ALA A 82 -5.73 -8.48 -42.72
N ASN A 83 -6.35 -8.17 -43.86
CA ASN A 83 -5.69 -7.43 -44.94
C ASN A 83 -5.35 -6.00 -44.54
N ALA A 84 -6.20 -5.33 -43.76
CA ALA A 84 -5.89 -4.00 -43.24
C ALA A 84 -4.68 -4.03 -42.29
N LEU A 85 -4.60 -5.02 -41.40
CA LEU A 85 -3.45 -5.21 -40.51
C LEU A 85 -2.16 -5.50 -41.30
N ARG A 86 -2.21 -6.41 -42.28
CA ARG A 86 -1.07 -6.74 -43.16
C ARG A 86 -0.59 -5.55 -43.99
N ALA A 87 -1.51 -4.69 -44.42
CA ALA A 87 -1.19 -3.53 -45.25
C ALA A 87 -0.72 -2.31 -44.44
N ALA A 88 -0.84 -2.35 -43.10
CA ALA A 88 -0.33 -1.29 -42.26
C ALA A 88 1.20 -1.36 -42.13
N SER A 89 1.79 -0.24 -41.72
CA SER A 89 3.21 -0.12 -41.39
C SER A 89 3.63 -1.10 -40.27
N THR A 90 4.92 -1.45 -40.22
CA THR A 90 5.47 -2.35 -39.19
C THR A 90 5.24 -1.83 -37.78
N GLN A 91 5.36 -0.51 -37.57
CA GLN A 91 5.12 0.10 -36.26
C GLN A 91 3.64 0.00 -35.86
N ALA A 92 2.71 0.21 -36.79
CA ALA A 92 1.29 -0.03 -36.52
C ALA A 92 0.94 -1.51 -36.27
N GLN A 93 1.58 -2.42 -37.01
CA GLN A 93 1.44 -3.86 -36.76
C GLN A 93 1.94 -4.23 -35.36
N GLN A 94 3.13 -3.77 -34.97
CA GLN A 94 3.72 -3.99 -33.64
C GLN A 94 2.78 -3.47 -32.54
N TYR A 95 2.26 -2.26 -32.70
CA TYR A 95 1.32 -1.66 -31.75
C TYR A 95 0.07 -2.53 -31.56
N VAL A 96 -0.48 -3.10 -32.64
CA VAL A 96 -1.67 -3.98 -32.53
C VAL A 96 -1.34 -5.27 -31.76
N LEU A 97 -0.15 -5.84 -32.02
CA LEU A 97 0.35 -7.07 -31.40
C LEU A 97 0.65 -6.88 -29.90
N ASP A 98 1.30 -5.78 -29.52
CA ASP A 98 1.68 -5.45 -28.13
C ASP A 98 0.47 -5.27 -27.21
N GLN A 99 -0.69 -4.94 -27.77
CA GLN A 99 -1.96 -4.84 -27.04
C GLN A 99 -2.57 -6.22 -26.72
N GLY A 100 -1.92 -7.32 -27.11
CA GLY A 100 -2.26 -8.71 -26.75
C GLY A 100 -3.48 -9.27 -27.48
N SER A 101 -3.90 -10.48 -27.10
CA SER A 101 -5.01 -11.21 -27.76
C SER A 101 -6.34 -10.43 -27.75
N LEU A 102 -7.11 -10.57 -28.83
CA LEU A 102 -8.47 -10.05 -29.01
C LEU A 102 -9.56 -11.08 -28.67
N GLN A 103 -9.21 -12.28 -28.20
CA GLN A 103 -10.19 -13.34 -27.88
C GLN A 103 -11.22 -12.96 -26.82
N THR A 104 -10.89 -12.00 -25.95
CA THR A 104 -11.82 -11.48 -24.92
C THR A 104 -12.72 -10.36 -25.42
N CYS A 105 -12.48 -9.85 -26.64
CA CYS A 105 -13.31 -8.82 -27.25
C CYS A 105 -14.59 -9.44 -27.83
N ARG A 106 -15.72 -8.74 -27.68
CA ARG A 106 -17.02 -9.16 -28.23
C ARG A 106 -17.00 -9.27 -29.76
N ASP A 107 -16.18 -8.46 -30.42
CA ASP A 107 -15.86 -8.56 -31.85
C ASP A 107 -14.35 -8.28 -32.08
N PRO A 108 -13.55 -9.33 -32.35
CA PRO A 108 -12.13 -9.20 -32.66
C PRO A 108 -11.84 -8.33 -33.89
N ASN A 109 -12.74 -8.28 -34.88
CA ASN A 109 -12.53 -7.53 -36.11
C ASN A 109 -12.60 -6.02 -35.87
N ALA A 110 -13.66 -5.58 -35.18
CA ALA A 110 -13.79 -4.19 -34.74
C ALA A 110 -12.66 -3.78 -33.80
N GLY A 111 -12.26 -4.69 -32.89
CA GLY A 111 -11.12 -4.47 -31.99
C GLY A 111 -9.79 -4.27 -32.73
N CYS A 112 -9.49 -5.12 -33.71
CA CYS A 112 -8.30 -5.00 -34.55
C CYS A 112 -8.30 -3.68 -35.34
N MET A 113 -9.40 -3.38 -36.04
CA MET A 113 -9.52 -2.13 -36.82
C MET A 113 -9.42 -0.88 -35.93
N GLY A 114 -9.97 -0.92 -34.71
CA GLY A 114 -9.85 0.17 -33.75
C GLY A 114 -8.44 0.36 -33.19
N ARG A 115 -7.66 -0.72 -33.01
CA ARG A 115 -6.23 -0.63 -32.67
C ARG A 115 -5.42 -0.07 -33.84
N LEU A 116 -5.70 -0.55 -35.05
CA LEU A 116 -5.04 -0.12 -36.28
C LEU A 116 -5.25 1.38 -36.57
N LYS A 117 -6.49 1.86 -36.43
CA LYS A 117 -6.83 3.28 -36.61
C LYS A 117 -6.10 4.18 -35.61
N ARG A 118 -5.89 3.71 -34.38
CA ARG A 118 -5.13 4.44 -33.35
C ARG A 118 -3.63 4.46 -33.67
N ALA A 119 -3.09 3.34 -34.12
CA ALA A 119 -1.69 3.28 -34.54
C ALA A 119 -1.42 4.22 -35.72
N GLN A 120 -2.32 4.24 -36.71
CA GLN A 120 -2.22 5.12 -37.87
C GLN A 120 -2.43 6.60 -37.51
N ALA A 121 -3.28 6.91 -36.52
CA ALA A 121 -3.41 8.26 -35.98
C ALA A 121 -2.15 8.72 -35.22
N GLY A 122 -1.37 7.78 -34.66
CA GLY A 122 -0.07 8.05 -34.05
C GLY A 122 1.06 8.27 -35.06
N GLU A 123 0.98 7.64 -36.24
CA GLU A 123 2.00 7.78 -37.31
C GLU A 123 1.83 9.01 -38.20
N SER A 124 0.61 9.53 -38.34
CA SER A 124 0.33 10.76 -39.10
C SER A 124 0.47 12.04 -38.27
N ALA A 125 0.77 11.90 -36.97
CA ALA A 125 0.98 13.02 -36.09
C ALA A 125 2.47 13.42 -36.08
N PRO A 126 2.83 14.68 -36.45
CA PRO A 126 4.11 15.24 -36.03
C PRO A 126 4.21 15.18 -34.50
N PRO A 127 5.41 15.24 -33.89
CA PRO A 127 5.58 15.15 -32.44
C PRO A 127 4.64 16.15 -31.79
N LEU A 128 3.57 15.64 -31.17
CA LEU A 128 2.40 16.45 -30.88
C LEU A 128 2.78 17.53 -29.86
N LEU A 129 2.75 18.77 -30.34
CA LEU A 129 2.22 19.87 -29.55
C LEU A 129 0.94 19.34 -28.92
N PHE A 130 0.95 19.19 -27.60
CA PHE A 130 -0.20 18.81 -26.83
C PHE A 130 -1.32 19.81 -27.09
N ILE A 131 -2.31 19.45 -27.91
CA ILE A 131 -3.51 20.27 -28.14
C ILE A 131 -4.54 19.81 -27.10
N PRO A 132 -4.82 20.62 -26.05
CA PRO A 132 -5.86 20.29 -25.10
C PRO A 132 -7.22 20.21 -25.81
N PRO A 133 -8.09 19.24 -25.46
CA PRO A 133 -9.43 19.17 -26.03
C PRO A 133 -10.20 20.42 -25.64
N SER A 134 -11.03 20.93 -26.56
CA SER A 134 -11.89 22.07 -26.26
C SER A 134 -13.02 21.65 -25.32
N ARG A 135 -13.59 22.62 -24.59
CA ARG A 135 -14.78 22.37 -23.75
C ARG A 135 -15.92 21.75 -24.56
N ASP A 136 -16.16 22.25 -25.77
CA ASP A 136 -17.20 21.74 -26.67
C ASP A 136 -16.95 20.28 -27.07
N GLU A 137 -15.69 19.88 -27.25
CA GLU A 137 -15.32 18.50 -27.55
C GLU A 137 -15.60 17.57 -26.36
N VAL A 138 -15.34 18.04 -25.13
CA VAL A 138 -15.64 17.31 -23.89
C VAL A 138 -17.16 17.18 -23.69
N GLU A 139 -17.93 18.25 -23.87
CA GLU A 139 -19.40 18.21 -23.74
C GLU A 139 -20.04 17.35 -24.83
N ALA A 140 -19.59 17.46 -26.09
CA ALA A 140 -20.06 16.59 -27.18
C ALA A 140 -19.78 15.11 -26.88
N PHE A 141 -18.65 14.79 -26.25
CA PHE A 141 -18.35 13.42 -25.82
C PHE A 141 -19.26 12.97 -24.67
N ILE A 142 -19.56 13.84 -23.71
CA ILE A 142 -20.47 13.55 -22.59
C ILE A 142 -21.88 13.25 -23.12
N GLU A 143 -22.39 14.10 -24.01
CA GLU A 143 -23.70 13.96 -24.64
C GLU A 143 -23.78 12.69 -25.51
N ALA A 144 -22.80 12.48 -26.39
CA ALA A 144 -22.81 11.34 -27.31
C ALA A 144 -22.72 9.97 -26.62
N ASN A 145 -22.28 9.92 -25.36
CA ASN A 145 -22.14 8.68 -24.59
C ASN A 145 -23.12 8.59 -23.40
N GLU A 146 -24.05 9.55 -23.28
CA GLU A 146 -25.05 9.63 -22.21
C GLU A 146 -24.43 9.42 -20.82
N LEU A 147 -23.31 10.12 -20.55
CA LEU A 147 -22.62 9.97 -19.27
C LEU A 147 -23.46 10.62 -18.15
N ASN A 148 -23.54 9.95 -17.00
CA ASN A 148 -24.16 10.54 -15.82
C ASN A 148 -23.32 11.71 -15.29
N GLU A 149 -23.95 12.60 -14.52
CA GLU A 149 -23.28 13.80 -14.00
C GLU A 149 -21.98 13.50 -13.26
N ARG A 150 -21.92 12.38 -12.52
CA ARG A 150 -20.70 11.99 -11.81
C ARG A 150 -19.54 11.68 -12.76
N ALA A 151 -19.79 10.98 -13.86
CA ALA A 151 -18.77 10.66 -14.86
C ALA A 151 -18.45 11.87 -15.73
N ALA A 152 -19.44 12.71 -16.04
CA ALA A 152 -19.27 13.98 -16.74
C ALA A 152 -18.37 14.92 -15.94
N ASP A 153 -18.65 15.14 -14.65
CA ASP A 153 -17.83 15.97 -13.77
C ASP A 153 -16.42 15.42 -13.58
N ALA A 154 -16.28 14.09 -13.48
CA ALA A 154 -14.97 13.46 -13.43
C ALA A 154 -14.15 13.70 -14.71
N LEU A 155 -14.79 13.72 -15.88
CA LEU A 155 -14.13 14.02 -17.15
C LEU A 155 -13.81 15.51 -17.28
N ARG A 156 -14.76 16.41 -16.96
CA ARG A 156 -14.56 17.87 -16.96
C ARG A 156 -13.42 18.29 -16.01
N GLY A 157 -13.32 17.66 -14.85
CA GLY A 157 -12.29 17.95 -13.86
C GLY A 157 -10.96 17.22 -14.07
N ALA A 158 -10.85 16.35 -15.08
CA ALA A 158 -9.60 15.65 -15.37
C ALA A 158 -8.62 16.58 -16.12
N PRO A 159 -7.29 16.40 -15.96
CA PRO A 159 -6.30 17.16 -16.72
C PRO A 159 -6.55 17.05 -18.23
N PRO A 160 -6.26 18.10 -19.03
CA PRO A 160 -6.50 18.08 -20.47
C PRO A 160 -5.87 16.86 -21.18
N ALA A 161 -4.72 16.38 -20.70
CA ALA A 161 -4.06 15.19 -21.23
C ALA A 161 -4.86 13.91 -20.98
N VAL A 162 -5.48 13.82 -19.80
CA VAL A 162 -6.37 12.70 -19.45
C VAL A 162 -7.67 12.80 -20.25
N GLN A 163 -8.26 13.99 -20.36
CA GLN A 163 -9.45 14.21 -21.19
C GLN A 163 -9.20 13.76 -22.63
N ARG A 164 -8.10 14.22 -23.24
CA ARG A 164 -7.71 13.86 -24.59
C ARG A 164 -7.55 12.34 -24.74
N GLN A 165 -6.84 11.71 -23.80
CA GLN A 165 -6.63 10.27 -23.84
C GLN A 165 -7.94 9.48 -23.66
N VAL A 166 -8.91 9.98 -22.90
CA VAL A 166 -10.22 9.33 -22.74
C VAL A 166 -11.07 9.47 -24.00
N ILE A 167 -11.06 10.65 -24.63
CA ILE A 167 -11.76 10.96 -25.89
C ILE A 167 -11.15 10.16 -27.05
N ASP A 168 -9.82 10.10 -27.15
CA ASP A 168 -9.10 9.37 -28.20
C ASP A 168 -9.30 7.84 -28.11
N GLN A 169 -9.71 7.32 -26.94
CA GLN A 169 -10.15 5.93 -26.79
C GLN A 169 -11.51 5.64 -27.43
N GLY A 170 -12.22 6.66 -27.93
CA GLY A 170 -13.44 6.55 -28.72
C GLY A 170 -14.72 6.38 -27.91
N SER A 171 -15.82 6.04 -28.57
CA SER A 171 -17.14 5.90 -27.93
C SER A 171 -17.17 4.83 -26.81
N LEU A 172 -18.02 5.07 -25.83
CA LEU A 172 -18.34 4.22 -24.69
C LEU A 172 -19.71 3.52 -24.84
N LEU A 173 -20.44 3.76 -25.93
CA LEU A 173 -21.77 3.16 -26.17
C LEU A 173 -21.73 1.62 -26.25
N SER A 174 -20.58 1.03 -26.58
CA SER A 174 -20.41 -0.44 -26.56
C SER A 174 -20.20 -1.01 -25.15
N CYS A 175 -19.94 -0.16 -24.16
CA CYS A 175 -19.79 -0.59 -22.76
C CYS A 175 -21.17 -0.84 -22.15
N ARG A 176 -21.27 -1.87 -21.30
CA ARG A 176 -22.52 -2.19 -20.57
C ARG A 176 -22.99 -1.02 -19.70
N GLU A 177 -22.05 -0.19 -19.23
CA GLU A 177 -22.31 1.03 -18.48
C GLU A 177 -21.28 2.11 -18.92
N PRO A 178 -21.67 3.06 -19.80
CA PRO A 178 -20.77 4.07 -20.34
C PRO A 178 -20.10 4.94 -19.26
N SER A 179 -20.86 5.31 -18.22
CA SER A 179 -20.38 6.11 -17.09
C SER A 179 -19.27 5.43 -16.29
N ALA A 180 -19.43 4.15 -15.96
CA ALA A 180 -18.38 3.37 -15.30
C ALA A 180 -17.17 3.14 -16.21
N GLY A 181 -17.41 2.95 -17.51
CA GLY A 181 -16.37 2.88 -18.54
C GLY A 181 -15.52 4.16 -18.59
N CYS A 182 -16.15 5.34 -18.59
CA CYS A 182 -15.47 6.63 -18.56
C CYS A 182 -14.56 6.77 -17.33
N ILE A 183 -15.10 6.52 -16.13
CA ILE A 183 -14.35 6.59 -14.87
C ILE A 183 -13.16 5.59 -14.88
N GLY A 184 -13.37 4.38 -15.40
CA GLY A 184 -12.31 3.39 -15.58
C GLY A 184 -11.20 3.86 -16.52
N ARG A 185 -11.56 4.52 -17.64
CA ARG A 185 -10.59 5.09 -18.59
C ARG A 185 -9.82 6.25 -17.98
N ILE A 186 -10.48 7.14 -17.25
CA ILE A 186 -9.84 8.23 -16.50
C ILE A 186 -8.81 7.65 -15.52
N GLY A 187 -9.20 6.66 -14.71
CA GLY A 187 -8.30 6.01 -13.76
C GLY A 187 -7.12 5.29 -14.41
N LYS A 188 -7.28 4.75 -15.62
CA LYS A 188 -6.20 4.14 -16.40
C LYS A 188 -5.27 5.19 -17.01
N ALA A 189 -5.82 6.25 -17.58
CA ALA A 189 -5.07 7.38 -18.14
C ALA A 189 -4.16 8.03 -17.09
N HIS A 190 -4.67 8.24 -15.87
CA HIS A 190 -3.87 8.73 -14.75
C HIS A 190 -2.70 7.82 -14.36
N LYS A 191 -2.79 6.50 -14.57
CA LYS A 191 -1.70 5.56 -14.28
C LYS A 191 -0.69 5.44 -15.41
N GLN A 192 -1.09 5.81 -16.63
CA GLN A 192 -0.29 5.66 -17.84
C GLN A 192 0.45 6.94 -18.23
N LEU A 193 -0.06 8.11 -17.84
CA LEU A 193 0.59 9.38 -18.09
C LEU A 193 1.68 9.65 -17.05
N ASP A 194 2.87 9.99 -17.53
CA ASP A 194 4.02 10.39 -16.72
C ASP A 194 3.64 11.63 -15.87
N PRO A 195 3.97 11.70 -14.56
CA PRO A 195 3.64 12.85 -13.72
C PRO A 195 4.16 14.18 -14.27
N ALA A 196 5.26 14.14 -15.04
CA ALA A 196 5.85 15.29 -15.71
C ALA A 196 5.01 15.85 -16.89
N LEU A 197 4.19 15.02 -17.56
CA LEU A 197 3.30 15.45 -18.64
C LEU A 197 1.93 15.92 -18.14
N LEU A 198 1.56 15.56 -16.91
CA LEU A 198 0.37 16.06 -16.21
C LEU A 198 0.59 17.48 -15.65
N ALA A 199 1.84 17.90 -15.52
CA ALA A 199 2.24 19.25 -15.14
C ALA A 199 2.60 20.05 -16.40
N ILE A 200 1.61 20.55 -17.14
CA ILE A 200 1.90 21.58 -18.14
C ILE A 200 2.26 22.86 -17.37
N PRO A 201 3.46 23.44 -17.54
CA PRO A 201 3.73 24.77 -17.04
C PRO A 201 3.01 25.74 -17.99
N HIS A 202 1.75 26.05 -17.72
CA HIS A 202 1.15 27.25 -18.29
C HIS A 202 1.90 28.45 -17.71
N THR A 203 2.71 29.10 -18.54
CA THR A 203 3.65 30.18 -18.18
C THR A 203 2.96 31.49 -17.78
N GLN A 204 1.63 31.52 -17.75
CA GLN A 204 0.84 32.63 -17.24
C GLN A 204 -0.16 32.07 -16.23
N GLY A 205 -0.06 32.55 -14.99
CA GLY A 205 -1.07 32.29 -13.96
C GLY A 205 -2.44 32.84 -14.37
N PRO A 206 -3.53 32.34 -13.75
CA PRO A 206 -4.85 32.87 -14.02
C PRO A 206 -4.89 34.35 -13.64
N SER A 207 -5.61 35.14 -14.43
CA SER A 207 -5.78 36.55 -14.13
C SER A 207 -6.63 36.73 -12.87
N ALA A 208 -6.50 37.86 -12.19
CA ALA A 208 -7.35 38.16 -11.03
C ALA A 208 -8.83 38.15 -11.41
N GLU A 209 -9.16 38.59 -12.64
CA GLU A 209 -10.53 38.60 -13.17
C GLU A 209 -11.09 37.18 -13.34
N GLU A 210 -10.30 36.22 -13.85
CA GLU A 210 -10.71 34.81 -13.96
C GLU A 210 -10.98 34.19 -12.58
N VAL A 211 -10.18 34.56 -11.57
CA VAL A 211 -10.37 34.09 -10.19
C VAL A 211 -11.64 34.69 -9.58
N GLU A 212 -11.91 35.98 -9.80
CA GLU A 212 -13.15 36.63 -9.33
C GLU A 212 -14.40 36.09 -10.05
N GLU A 213 -14.31 35.86 -11.36
CA GLU A 213 -15.40 35.25 -12.13
C GLU A 213 -15.72 33.86 -11.58
N PHE A 214 -14.70 33.05 -11.29
CA PHE A 214 -14.88 31.74 -10.68
C PHE A 214 -15.51 31.82 -9.27
N ILE A 215 -15.11 32.80 -8.46
CA ILE A 215 -15.68 33.04 -7.12
C ILE A 215 -17.16 33.41 -7.21
N LEU A 216 -17.50 34.35 -8.09
CA LEU A 216 -18.87 34.80 -8.33
C LEU A 216 -19.73 33.70 -8.93
N GLU A 217 -19.22 32.98 -9.92
CA GLU A 217 -19.95 31.92 -10.61
C GLU A 217 -20.35 30.81 -9.63
N ASN A 218 -19.47 30.45 -8.70
CA ASN A 218 -19.68 29.33 -7.77
C ASN A 218 -20.29 29.73 -6.42
N GLY A 219 -20.56 31.02 -6.19
CA GLY A 219 -21.16 31.52 -4.95
C GLY A 219 -20.31 31.21 -3.72
N LEU A 220 -18.98 31.32 -3.85
CA LEU A 220 -18.05 31.02 -2.77
C LEU A 220 -18.15 32.09 -1.67
N ASP A 221 -18.06 31.66 -0.41
CA ASP A 221 -18.04 32.55 0.73
C ASP A 221 -16.71 33.33 0.81
N ASP A 222 -16.68 34.39 1.63
CA ASP A 222 -15.50 35.26 1.76
C ASP A 222 -14.25 34.48 2.18
N ARG A 223 -14.41 33.41 2.96
CA ARG A 223 -13.31 32.58 3.45
C ARG A 223 -12.70 31.73 2.34
N ALA A 224 -13.53 31.07 1.54
CA ALA A 224 -13.15 30.27 0.39
C ALA A 224 -12.57 31.15 -0.73
N ALA A 225 -13.16 32.32 -0.95
CA ALA A 225 -12.67 33.33 -1.88
C ALA A 225 -11.26 33.84 -1.50
N VAL A 226 -11.05 34.19 -0.22
CA VAL A 226 -9.72 34.60 0.28
C VAL A 226 -8.70 33.47 0.15
N ALA A 227 -9.09 32.23 0.43
CA ALA A 227 -8.21 31.07 0.29
C ALA A 227 -7.77 30.85 -1.17
N LEU A 228 -8.67 31.03 -2.13
CA LEU A 228 -8.33 30.94 -3.55
C LEU A 228 -7.46 32.12 -4.00
N ARG A 229 -7.81 33.37 -3.64
CA ARG A 229 -7.01 34.58 -3.98
C ARG A 229 -5.59 34.53 -3.43
N SER A 230 -5.41 33.95 -2.25
CA SER A 230 -4.11 33.87 -1.57
C SER A 230 -3.28 32.66 -2.01
N ALA A 231 -3.86 31.73 -2.77
CA ALA A 231 -3.14 30.57 -3.28
C ALA A 231 -2.15 30.98 -4.38
N VAL A 232 -1.06 30.22 -4.51
CA VAL A 232 -0.05 30.46 -5.55
C VAL A 232 -0.68 30.30 -6.94
N GLN A 233 -0.29 31.11 -7.92
CA GLN A 233 -0.92 31.16 -9.25
C GLN A 233 -1.09 29.79 -9.92
N TRP A 234 -0.12 28.89 -9.79
CA TRP A 234 -0.24 27.54 -10.35
C TRP A 234 -1.30 26.69 -9.62
N VAL A 235 -1.48 26.89 -8.31
CA VAL A 235 -2.54 26.25 -7.51
C VAL A 235 -3.89 26.80 -7.92
N GLN A 236 -4.02 28.13 -8.05
CA GLN A 236 -5.22 28.76 -8.57
C GLN A 236 -5.58 28.16 -9.92
N ARG A 237 -4.61 28.08 -10.84
CA ARG A 237 -4.82 27.48 -12.17
C ARG A 237 -5.32 26.04 -12.08
N GLN A 238 -4.66 25.23 -11.26
CA GLN A 238 -5.04 23.82 -11.08
C GLN A 238 -6.45 23.66 -10.50
N VAL A 239 -6.90 24.60 -9.66
CA VAL A 239 -8.26 24.60 -9.09
C VAL A 239 -9.29 25.04 -10.12
N LEU A 240 -8.97 26.07 -10.92
CA LEU A 240 -9.81 26.58 -12.00
C LEU A 240 -9.94 25.56 -13.14
N ASP A 241 -8.85 24.88 -13.52
CA ASP A 241 -8.82 23.85 -14.57
C ASP A 241 -9.66 22.62 -14.20
N GLN A 242 -9.98 22.41 -12.90
CA GLN A 242 -10.90 21.36 -12.47
C GLN A 242 -12.39 21.71 -12.70
N GLY A 243 -12.67 22.88 -13.29
CA GLY A 243 -14.01 23.30 -13.72
C GLY A 243 -14.91 23.83 -12.60
N SER A 244 -16.18 24.08 -12.90
CA SER A 244 -17.16 24.64 -11.96
C SER A 244 -17.36 23.75 -10.71
N LEU A 245 -17.72 24.37 -9.59
CA LEU A 245 -18.09 23.77 -8.31
C LEU A 245 -19.60 23.75 -8.08
N ARG A 246 -20.42 24.25 -9.02
CA ARG A 246 -21.89 24.31 -8.88
C ARG A 246 -22.56 22.95 -8.67
N SER A 247 -21.96 21.87 -9.19
CA SER A 247 -22.47 20.51 -9.00
C SER A 247 -22.10 19.91 -7.63
N CYS A 248 -21.19 20.53 -6.89
CA CYS A 248 -20.84 20.10 -5.55
C CYS A 248 -21.99 20.43 -4.58
N ARG A 249 -22.31 19.48 -3.69
CA ARG A 249 -23.31 19.66 -2.62
C ARG A 249 -22.96 20.84 -1.70
N ASP A 250 -21.66 21.16 -1.61
CA ASP A 250 -21.12 22.36 -0.97
C ASP A 250 -19.91 22.86 -1.80
N PRO A 251 -20.05 23.98 -2.54
CA PRO A 251 -18.96 24.55 -3.34
C PRO A 251 -17.75 24.96 -2.51
N ASN A 252 -17.94 25.43 -1.27
CA ASN A 252 -16.85 25.90 -0.40
C ASN A 252 -15.99 24.71 0.07
N ALA A 253 -16.63 23.64 0.54
CA ALA A 253 -15.93 22.41 0.91
C ALA A 253 -15.25 21.76 -0.31
N GLY A 254 -15.91 21.81 -1.47
CA GLY A 254 -15.35 21.37 -2.75
C GLY A 254 -14.07 22.11 -3.11
N LEU A 255 -14.10 23.44 -3.07
CA LEU A 255 -12.92 24.29 -3.30
C LEU A 255 -11.78 23.97 -2.34
N MET A 256 -12.05 23.91 -1.04
CA MET A 256 -11.03 23.64 -0.03
C MET A 256 -10.39 22.25 -0.22
N GLY A 257 -11.19 21.25 -0.62
CA GLY A 257 -10.68 19.94 -1.00
C GLY A 257 -9.81 19.94 -2.27
N ARG A 258 -10.10 20.82 -3.25
CA ARG A 258 -9.26 21.01 -4.43
C ARG A 258 -7.96 21.74 -4.09
N LEU A 259 -8.02 22.81 -3.29
CA LEU A 259 -6.86 23.56 -2.81
C LEU A 259 -5.89 22.67 -2.03
N ASN A 260 -6.38 21.86 -1.08
CA ASN A 260 -5.53 20.95 -0.31
C ASN A 260 -4.86 19.90 -1.20
N ARG A 261 -5.57 19.32 -2.18
CA ARG A 261 -4.99 18.34 -3.11
C ARG A 261 -3.93 18.95 -4.02
N ALA A 262 -4.18 20.16 -4.52
CA ALA A 262 -3.22 20.91 -5.33
C ALA A 262 -1.95 21.23 -4.53
N GLN A 263 -2.07 21.60 -3.24
CA GLN A 263 -0.94 21.91 -2.37
C GLN A 263 -0.12 20.69 -1.89
N ILE A 264 -0.68 19.47 -1.92
CA ILE A 264 0.03 18.23 -1.52
C ILE A 264 0.93 17.69 -2.65
N ALA A 265 0.61 17.98 -3.91
CA ALA A 265 1.34 17.47 -5.08
C ALA A 265 2.86 17.81 -5.14
N PRO A 266 3.36 18.98 -4.67
CA PRO A 266 4.78 19.33 -4.82
C PRO A 266 5.74 18.64 -3.85
N GLN A 267 5.28 18.16 -2.69
CA GLN A 267 6.18 17.54 -1.71
C GLN A 267 6.78 16.22 -2.21
N GLN A 268 6.19 15.58 -3.23
CA GLN A 268 6.74 14.40 -3.90
C GLN A 268 7.70 14.73 -5.05
N LEU A 269 7.68 15.96 -5.60
CA LEU A 269 8.53 16.35 -6.75
C LEU A 269 9.87 16.98 -6.32
N GLN A 270 10.01 17.42 -5.07
CA GLN A 270 11.20 18.13 -4.59
C GLN A 270 12.41 17.21 -4.28
N ALA A 271 12.27 15.90 -4.48
CA ALA A 271 13.32 14.90 -4.25
C ALA A 271 14.20 14.58 -5.47
N LEU A 272 14.03 15.26 -6.62
CA LEU A 272 14.66 14.86 -7.90
C LEU A 272 15.40 15.97 -8.69
N MET A 273 15.91 17.04 -8.07
CA MET A 273 16.88 17.94 -8.74
C MET A 273 18.12 18.24 -7.88
N PRO A 274 19.32 18.36 -8.48
CA PRO A 274 20.58 18.54 -7.77
C PRO A 274 20.82 20.00 -7.36
N ALA A 275 21.53 20.17 -6.24
CA ALA A 275 21.92 21.45 -5.67
C ALA A 275 22.85 22.24 -6.61
N ALA A 276 22.44 23.46 -6.97
CA ALA A 276 23.31 24.46 -7.55
C ALA A 276 23.77 25.45 -6.48
N ASN A 277 25.09 25.48 -6.27
CA ASN A 277 25.85 26.47 -5.50
C ASN A 277 25.50 27.91 -5.87
N THR A 278 25.40 28.80 -4.87
CA THR A 278 26.07 30.13 -4.81
C THR A 278 25.82 30.79 -3.43
N PRO A 279 26.64 31.78 -3.03
CA PRO A 279 27.25 31.81 -1.70
C PRO A 279 26.59 32.76 -0.68
N ALA A 280 27.04 32.58 0.55
CA ALA A 280 26.74 33.38 1.73
C ALA A 280 26.91 34.90 1.53
N VAL A 281 25.87 35.66 1.94
CA VAL A 281 25.99 37.09 2.28
C VAL A 281 25.12 37.38 3.51
N HIS A 282 25.82 37.78 4.57
CA HIS A 282 25.43 38.61 5.71
C HIS A 282 24.05 38.49 6.39
N THR A 283 24.11 38.01 7.63
CA THR A 283 23.23 38.38 8.74
C THR A 283 23.34 39.88 9.06
N PRO A 284 22.21 40.56 9.30
CA PRO A 284 22.13 41.60 10.33
C PRO A 284 21.07 41.26 11.40
N CYS A 285 21.30 41.84 12.56
CA CYS A 285 20.57 41.69 13.83
C CYS A 285 19.21 42.45 13.86
N LEU A 286 18.28 41.98 14.71
CA LEU A 286 16.98 42.56 15.19
C LEU A 286 15.74 42.39 14.26
N PRO A 287 14.45 42.40 14.72
CA PRO A 287 13.86 42.68 16.05
C PRO A 287 12.81 41.60 16.53
N ALA A 288 11.83 41.97 17.36
CA ALA A 288 10.83 41.10 18.02
C ALA A 288 10.00 40.21 17.06
N SER A 289 9.57 39.03 17.54
CA SER A 289 8.61 38.12 16.85
C SER A 289 7.39 38.92 16.43
N SER A 290 7.21 39.16 15.13
CA SER A 290 6.07 39.93 14.64
C SER A 290 4.80 39.09 14.76
N ALA A 291 3.65 39.73 15.01
CA ALA A 291 2.36 39.04 15.03
C ALA A 291 2.10 38.28 13.70
N ALA A 292 2.67 38.76 12.60
CA ALA A 292 2.59 38.13 11.29
C ALA A 292 3.31 36.76 11.22
N GLU A 293 4.45 36.59 11.90
CA GLU A 293 5.15 35.29 11.97
C GLU A 293 4.37 34.25 12.79
N VAL A 294 3.72 34.71 13.86
CA VAL A 294 2.86 33.86 14.70
C VAL A 294 1.65 33.39 13.91
N GLU A 295 0.98 34.28 13.18
CA GLU A 295 -0.16 33.90 12.32
C GLU A 295 0.27 33.01 11.14
N ALA A 296 1.43 33.26 10.53
CA ALA A 296 1.97 32.40 9.49
C ALA A 296 2.23 30.97 10.00
N PHE A 297 2.77 30.83 11.22
CA PHE A 297 3.00 29.53 11.84
C PHE A 297 1.70 28.81 12.25
N ILE A 298 0.71 29.56 12.74
CA ILE A 298 -0.64 29.03 13.03
C ILE A 298 -1.26 28.46 11.75
N TRP A 299 -1.12 29.20 10.65
CA TRP A 299 -1.63 28.83 9.33
C TRP A 299 -0.90 27.61 8.74
N GLU A 300 0.43 27.63 8.69
CA GLU A 300 1.25 26.56 8.12
C GLU A 300 1.02 25.21 8.81
N ASN A 301 0.69 25.23 10.10
CA ASN A 301 0.53 24.03 10.92
C ASN A 301 -0.93 23.63 11.19
N GLY A 302 -1.91 24.40 10.69
CA GLY A 302 -3.33 24.11 10.87
C GLY A 302 -3.74 24.03 12.35
N LEU A 303 -3.27 24.96 13.18
CA LEU A 303 -3.60 24.98 14.60
C LEU A 303 -5.08 25.36 14.79
N ASN A 304 -5.78 24.69 15.71
CA ASN A 304 -7.14 25.06 16.09
C ASN A 304 -7.16 26.36 16.90
N GLU A 305 -8.33 26.99 17.03
CA GLU A 305 -8.47 28.30 17.69
C GLU A 305 -7.87 28.31 19.10
N ARG A 306 -8.05 27.22 19.85
CA ARG A 306 -7.49 27.09 21.20
C ARG A 306 -5.96 27.11 21.23
N ALA A 307 -5.30 26.42 20.30
CA ALA A 307 -3.84 26.40 20.19
C ALA A 307 -3.29 27.71 19.60
N ALA A 308 -4.05 28.34 18.70
CA ALA A 308 -3.75 29.66 18.15
C ALA A 308 -3.81 30.73 19.25
N ASP A 309 -4.88 30.77 20.03
CA ASP A 309 -5.05 31.69 21.16
C ASP A 309 -4.01 31.46 22.26
N ALA A 310 -3.65 30.20 22.53
CA ALA A 310 -2.56 29.87 23.44
C ALA A 310 -1.21 30.42 22.94
N LEU A 311 -0.93 30.35 21.63
CA LEU A 311 0.31 30.90 21.06
C LEU A 311 0.29 32.44 21.01
N ARG A 312 -0.85 33.07 20.72
CA ARG A 312 -1.03 34.53 20.72
C ARG A 312 -0.88 35.15 22.11
N SER A 313 -1.36 34.45 23.13
CA SER A 313 -1.39 34.96 24.52
C SER A 313 -0.06 34.83 25.27
N VAL A 314 0.89 34.02 24.77
CA VAL A 314 2.20 33.89 25.41
C VAL A 314 3.18 34.99 24.99
N GLY A 315 4.11 35.34 25.89
CA GLY A 315 5.04 36.44 25.68
C GLY A 315 5.94 36.25 24.44
N PRO A 316 6.40 37.34 23.77
CA PRO A 316 7.16 37.26 22.51
C PRO A 316 8.44 36.41 22.57
N ALA A 317 9.03 36.24 23.76
CA ALA A 317 10.18 35.36 23.96
C ALA A 317 9.82 33.87 23.85
N VAL A 318 8.64 33.47 24.32
CA VAL A 318 8.13 32.10 24.22
C VAL A 318 7.65 31.84 22.79
N GLN A 319 6.93 32.79 22.17
CA GLN A 319 6.51 32.70 20.77
C GLN A 319 7.71 32.41 19.85
N ARG A 320 8.80 33.17 19.99
CA ARG A 320 10.02 32.96 19.19
C ARG A 320 10.62 31.57 19.38
N LYS A 321 10.70 31.08 20.62
CA LYS A 321 11.24 29.73 20.88
C LYS A 321 10.33 28.62 20.34
N VAL A 322 9.01 28.83 20.29
CA VAL A 322 8.08 27.89 19.65
C VAL A 322 8.30 27.87 18.13
N LEU A 323 8.47 29.05 17.51
CA LEU A 323 8.74 29.23 16.09
C LEU A 323 10.11 28.64 15.69
N GLU A 324 11.14 28.83 16.52
CA GLU A 324 12.51 28.32 16.31
C GLU A 324 12.60 26.78 16.32
N GLN A 325 11.66 26.11 17.00
CA GLN A 325 11.55 24.64 16.98
C GLN A 325 10.99 24.08 15.66
N GLY A 326 10.70 24.95 14.67
CA GLY A 326 10.35 24.59 13.31
C GLY A 326 8.92 24.07 13.14
N SER A 327 8.58 23.72 11.90
CA SER A 327 7.23 23.27 11.49
C SER A 327 6.75 22.04 12.31
N LEU A 328 5.44 21.98 12.56
CA LEU A 328 4.70 20.89 13.19
C LEU A 328 4.04 19.97 12.15
N GLN A 329 4.22 20.23 10.86
CA GLN A 329 3.74 19.36 9.77
C GLN A 329 4.34 17.95 9.89
N GLY A 330 3.48 16.93 9.75
CA GLY A 330 3.85 15.52 9.93
C GLY A 330 3.62 14.97 11.35
N THR A 331 3.30 15.82 12.33
CA THR A 331 2.79 15.35 13.62
C THR A 331 1.33 14.91 13.50
N ARG A 332 0.93 13.86 14.22
CA ARG A 332 -0.47 13.36 14.19
C ARG A 332 -1.47 14.42 14.70
N GLU A 333 -1.04 15.32 15.59
CA GLU A 333 -1.86 16.35 16.21
C GLU A 333 -1.04 17.67 16.42
N PRO A 334 -1.00 18.56 15.43
CA PRO A 334 -0.18 19.77 15.48
C PRO A 334 -0.63 20.77 16.56
N SER A 335 -1.94 20.85 16.82
CA SER A 335 -2.51 21.70 17.89
C SER A 335 -2.03 21.28 19.29
N ALA A 336 -2.01 19.97 19.57
CA ALA A 336 -1.52 19.44 20.84
C ALA A 336 0.01 19.59 20.98
N ALA A 337 0.74 19.40 19.87
CA ALA A 337 2.18 19.59 19.84
C ALA A 337 2.59 21.05 20.10
N CYS A 338 1.86 22.03 19.54
CA CYS A 338 2.08 23.46 19.81
C CYS A 338 1.87 23.79 21.29
N ILE A 339 0.73 23.38 21.86
CA ILE A 339 0.42 23.59 23.29
C ILE A 339 1.48 22.92 24.19
N GLY A 340 1.94 21.72 23.81
CA GLY A 340 3.03 21.04 24.51
C GLY A 340 4.37 21.77 24.45
N ARG A 341 4.71 22.39 23.32
CA ARG A 341 5.92 23.24 23.18
C ARG A 341 5.82 24.50 24.05
N ILE A 342 4.67 25.17 24.02
CA ILE A 342 4.39 26.34 24.86
C ILE A 342 4.54 25.99 26.34
N GLY A 343 3.91 24.89 26.79
CA GLY A 343 3.98 24.44 28.19
C GLY A 343 5.40 24.08 28.64
N LYS A 344 6.20 23.41 27.80
CA LYS A 344 7.62 23.13 28.10
C LYS A 344 8.45 24.41 28.21
N LEU A 345 8.20 25.38 27.33
CA LEU A 345 8.95 26.63 27.30
C LEU A 345 8.58 27.56 28.46
N GLN A 346 7.31 27.58 28.87
CA GLN A 346 6.86 28.28 30.08
C GLN A 346 7.45 27.64 31.35
N LYS A 347 7.48 26.31 31.44
CA LYS A 347 8.15 25.60 32.55
C LYS A 347 9.67 25.85 32.57
N SER A 348 10.31 26.02 31.41
CA SER A 348 11.74 26.34 31.31
C SER A 348 12.10 27.81 31.57
N SER A 349 11.10 28.72 31.53
CA SER A 349 11.28 30.15 31.79
C SER A 349 10.99 30.55 33.24
N ALA A 350 10.55 29.60 34.06
CA ALA A 350 10.47 29.76 35.50
C ALA A 350 11.86 29.45 36.10
N GLU A 351 12.58 30.49 36.51
CA GLU A 351 13.79 30.30 37.32
C GLU A 351 13.46 29.60 38.65
N PRO A 352 14.36 28.74 39.17
CA PRO A 352 14.15 28.01 40.41
C PRO A 352 14.50 28.93 41.60
N GLY A 353 13.50 29.59 42.19
CA GLY A 353 13.80 30.45 43.34
C GLY A 353 12.66 31.24 43.96
N ARG A 354 11.59 30.58 44.44
CA ARG A 354 10.85 31.04 45.64
C ARG A 354 9.80 30.02 46.07
N TRP A 355 10.01 29.41 47.23
CA TRP A 355 8.93 28.78 47.98
C TRP A 355 8.12 29.89 48.67
N GLN A 356 6.82 29.94 48.40
CA GLN A 356 5.80 30.50 49.29
C GLN A 356 4.42 29.91 48.94
N GLU A 357 4.11 28.79 49.63
CA GLU A 357 2.85 28.32 50.24
C GLU A 357 1.57 29.18 50.08
N PRO A 358 0.37 28.66 50.46
CA PRO A 358 -0.46 27.58 49.90
C PRO A 358 -1.84 28.16 49.47
N PHE A 359 -2.85 27.34 49.13
CA PHE A 359 -4.32 27.62 49.10
C PHE A 359 -5.09 27.50 47.77
N ARG A 360 -6.12 26.63 47.80
CA ARG A 360 -7.49 26.76 47.22
C ARG A 360 -7.72 26.76 45.69
N GLY A 361 -6.74 26.51 44.84
CA GLY A 361 -6.99 26.38 43.38
C GLY A 361 -7.50 25.01 42.94
N ALA A 362 -6.87 23.93 43.44
CA ALA A 362 -7.03 22.58 42.88
C ALA A 362 -8.45 22.00 43.01
N GLU A 363 -9.17 22.29 44.10
CA GLU A 363 -10.51 21.72 44.31
C GLU A 363 -11.52 22.22 43.26
N ASN A 364 -11.46 23.49 42.85
CA ASN A 364 -12.36 24.02 41.83
C ASN A 364 -12.07 23.47 40.42
N GLU A 365 -10.79 23.24 40.10
CA GLU A 365 -10.38 22.68 38.80
C GLU A 365 -10.74 21.20 38.68
N VAL A 366 -10.62 20.44 39.77
CA VAL A 366 -11.05 19.03 39.82
C VAL A 366 -12.56 18.92 39.67
N GLU A 367 -13.35 19.77 40.34
CA GLU A 367 -14.81 19.77 40.19
C GLU A 367 -15.26 20.19 38.79
N GLN A 368 -14.64 21.21 38.19
CA GLN A 368 -14.91 21.59 36.80
C GLN A 368 -14.56 20.46 35.83
N PHE A 369 -13.44 19.75 36.05
CA PHE A 369 -13.06 18.61 35.22
C PHE A 369 -14.03 17.43 35.35
N ILE A 370 -14.56 17.17 36.55
CA ILE A 370 -15.57 16.13 36.77
C ILE A 370 -16.86 16.48 36.02
N LEU A 371 -17.30 17.73 36.09
CA LEU A 371 -18.50 18.22 35.40
C LEU A 371 -18.34 18.20 33.88
N ASP A 372 -17.23 18.73 33.36
CA ASP A 372 -16.98 18.87 31.92
C ASP A 372 -16.85 17.52 31.21
N ASN A 373 -16.44 16.47 31.93
CA ASN A 373 -16.24 15.14 31.36
C ASN A 373 -17.29 14.11 31.81
N ALA A 374 -18.32 14.55 32.54
CA ALA A 374 -19.42 13.72 33.03
C ALA A 374 -18.94 12.41 33.70
N LEU A 375 -17.95 12.51 34.59
CA LEU A 375 -17.39 11.35 35.28
C LEU A 375 -18.42 10.74 36.24
N ASP A 376 -18.45 9.41 36.33
CA ASP A 376 -19.30 8.74 37.32
C ASP A 376 -18.85 8.99 38.77
N GLN A 377 -19.72 8.69 39.72
CA GLN A 377 -19.47 8.95 41.14
C GLN A 377 -18.23 8.22 41.66
N SER A 378 -17.93 7.03 41.13
CA SER A 378 -16.79 6.21 41.55
C SER A 378 -15.47 6.84 41.11
N SER A 379 -15.35 7.19 39.82
CA SER A 379 -14.16 7.80 39.24
C SER A 379 -13.93 9.22 39.78
N SER A 380 -15.01 9.95 40.02
CA SER A 380 -14.98 11.27 40.67
C SER A 380 -14.45 11.17 42.11
N ALA A 381 -14.91 10.17 42.87
CA ALA A 381 -14.43 9.93 44.23
C ALA A 381 -12.94 9.55 44.26
N ILE A 382 -12.48 8.72 43.31
CA ILE A 382 -11.06 8.36 43.18
C ILE A 382 -10.22 9.59 42.83
N LEU A 383 -10.64 10.42 41.87
CA LEU A 383 -9.91 11.63 41.51
C LEU A 383 -9.82 12.62 42.69
N ARG A 384 -10.92 12.81 43.45
CA ARG A 384 -10.95 13.67 44.65
C ARG A 384 -10.06 13.15 45.77
N SER A 385 -9.90 11.84 45.92
CA SER A 385 -9.09 11.23 46.98
C SER A 385 -7.59 11.14 46.66
N CYS A 386 -7.21 11.37 45.39
CA CYS A 386 -5.80 11.45 44.99
C CYS A 386 -5.09 12.69 45.56
N SER A 387 -3.76 12.63 45.67
CA SER A 387 -2.95 13.78 46.10
C SER A 387 -3.00 14.91 45.07
N PRO A 388 -2.78 16.19 45.48
CA PRO A 388 -2.81 17.35 44.58
C PRO A 388 -1.90 17.19 43.35
N ASP A 389 -0.72 16.58 43.52
CA ASP A 389 0.21 16.34 42.40
C ASP A 389 -0.35 15.36 41.36
N VAL A 390 -1.09 14.33 41.81
CA VAL A 390 -1.73 13.35 40.92
C VAL A 390 -2.94 13.98 40.23
N GLN A 391 -3.75 14.75 40.97
CA GLN A 391 -4.87 15.51 40.41
C GLN A 391 -4.36 16.46 39.31
N GLN A 392 -3.31 17.23 39.59
CA GLN A 392 -2.72 18.16 38.64
C GLN A 392 -2.18 17.44 37.39
N LEU A 393 -1.50 16.29 37.54
CA LEU A 393 -1.01 15.51 36.39
C LEU A 393 -2.16 14.94 35.53
N VAL A 394 -3.32 14.63 36.12
CA VAL A 394 -4.51 14.17 35.40
C VAL A 394 -5.17 15.31 34.65
N LEU A 395 -5.27 16.49 35.29
CA LEU A 395 -5.78 17.72 34.70
C LEU A 395 -4.87 18.24 33.56
N GLU A 396 -3.55 18.16 33.72
CA GLU A 396 -2.55 18.54 32.71
C GLU A 396 -2.69 17.74 31.40
N GLN A 397 -3.28 16.53 31.47
CA GLN A 397 -3.52 15.69 30.29
C GLN A 397 -4.77 16.12 29.48
N GLY A 398 -5.48 17.17 29.91
CA GLY A 398 -6.57 17.82 29.16
C GLY A 398 -7.92 17.10 29.23
N SER A 399 -8.92 17.52 28.45
CA SER A 399 -10.27 16.93 28.50
C SER A 399 -10.31 15.46 28.05
N LEU A 400 -11.31 14.72 28.55
CA LEU A 400 -11.68 13.35 28.20
C LEU A 400 -12.93 13.30 27.31
N ALA A 401 -13.46 14.44 26.83
CA ALA A 401 -14.72 14.51 26.07
C ALA A 401 -14.69 13.75 24.73
N SER A 402 -13.51 13.51 24.15
CA SER A 402 -13.35 12.70 22.94
C SER A 402 -13.15 11.19 23.22
N CYS A 403 -13.04 10.79 24.50
CA CYS A 403 -12.93 9.40 24.90
C CYS A 403 -14.31 8.73 24.88
N ARG A 404 -14.38 7.52 24.33
CA ARG A 404 -15.62 6.71 24.30
C ARG A 404 -16.14 6.39 25.71
N GLU A 405 -15.25 6.33 26.69
CA GLU A 405 -15.54 6.09 28.12
C GLU A 405 -14.66 7.03 28.99
N PRO A 406 -15.17 8.21 29.39
CA PRO A 406 -14.38 9.21 30.11
C PRO A 406 -14.01 8.76 31.54
N SER A 407 -14.90 8.07 32.26
CA SER A 407 -14.62 7.49 33.58
C SER A 407 -13.40 6.55 33.59
N ALA A 408 -13.38 5.56 32.68
CA ALA A 408 -12.28 4.62 32.55
C ALA A 408 -10.98 5.32 32.09
N GLY A 409 -11.11 6.30 31.19
CA GLY A 409 -10.02 7.17 30.78
C GLY A 409 -9.38 7.92 31.95
N CYS A 410 -10.19 8.51 32.83
CA CYS A 410 -9.73 9.23 34.02
C CYS A 410 -8.93 8.33 34.97
N VAL A 411 -9.46 7.15 35.32
CA VAL A 411 -8.78 6.17 36.19
C VAL A 411 -7.46 5.68 35.57
N GLY A 412 -7.43 5.48 34.24
CA GLY A 412 -6.20 5.14 33.52
C GLY A 412 -5.16 6.27 33.50
N ARG A 413 -5.57 7.54 33.63
CA ARG A 413 -4.65 8.69 33.77
C ARG A 413 -4.13 8.82 35.18
N ILE A 414 -4.98 8.61 36.18
CA ILE A 414 -4.60 8.60 37.60
C ILE A 414 -3.48 7.58 37.84
N ARG A 415 -3.65 6.35 37.36
CA ARG A 415 -2.61 5.29 37.50
C ARG A 415 -1.29 5.64 36.82
N ARG A 416 -1.32 6.32 35.67
CA ARG A 416 -0.11 6.79 34.98
C ARG A 416 0.57 7.92 35.74
N ALA A 417 -0.21 8.83 36.32
CA ALA A 417 0.30 9.90 37.17
C ALA A 417 0.92 9.35 38.47
N GLU A 418 0.29 8.36 39.10
CA GLU A 418 0.84 7.67 40.29
C GLU A 418 2.12 6.90 39.97
N ALA A 419 2.16 6.18 38.85
CA ALA A 419 3.36 5.49 38.40
C ALA A 419 4.50 6.45 38.04
N ALA A 420 4.19 7.60 37.44
CA ALA A 420 5.18 8.64 37.11
C ALA A 420 5.80 9.30 38.35
N LEU A 421 5.04 9.35 39.46
CA LEU A 421 5.53 9.83 40.77
C LEU A 421 6.20 8.72 41.59
N GLY A 422 6.44 7.53 40.99
CA GLY A 422 7.15 6.43 41.64
C GLY A 422 6.41 5.85 42.85
N ARG A 423 5.09 6.06 42.95
CA ARG A 423 4.28 5.58 44.07
C ARG A 423 3.64 4.25 43.72
N ALA A 424 3.99 3.21 44.47
CA ALA A 424 3.22 1.96 44.49
C ALA A 424 1.78 2.27 44.96
N PRO A 425 0.75 1.53 44.48
CA PRO A 425 -0.63 1.84 44.82
C PRO A 425 -0.83 1.74 46.33
N ALA A 426 -1.33 2.83 46.92
CA ALA A 426 -1.80 2.84 48.29
C ALA A 426 -2.96 1.84 48.40
N GLY A 427 -2.73 0.76 49.14
CA GLY A 427 -3.74 -0.26 49.40
C GLY A 427 -4.95 0.35 50.11
N HIS A 428 -6.13 0.17 49.52
CA HIS A 428 -7.37 0.37 50.25
C HIS A 428 -7.64 -0.86 51.13
N PHE A 429 -7.47 -0.63 52.44
CA PHE A 429 -8.16 -1.32 53.51
C PHE A 429 -9.63 -1.59 53.14
N VAL A 430 -10.02 -2.86 53.07
CA VAL A 430 -11.39 -3.29 53.33
C VAL A 430 -11.32 -4.38 54.40
N GLN A 431 -12.03 -4.11 55.49
CA GLN A 431 -12.15 -4.94 56.68
C GLN A 431 -12.58 -6.37 56.34
N SER A 432 -11.86 -7.36 56.86
CA SER A 432 -12.37 -8.74 56.99
C SER A 432 -13.35 -8.83 58.17
N PRO A 433 -14.41 -9.64 58.11
CA PRO A 433 -15.03 -10.21 59.30
C PRO A 433 -14.21 -11.44 59.78
N PRO A 434 -14.18 -11.75 61.09
CA PRO A 434 -13.37 -12.82 61.65
C PRO A 434 -14.15 -14.13 61.70
N SER A 435 -13.53 -15.25 61.35
CA SER A 435 -13.79 -16.57 61.98
C SER A 435 -12.79 -17.64 61.54
N GLY A 436 -11.89 -18.00 62.46
CA GLY A 436 -11.72 -19.38 62.91
C GLY A 436 -10.73 -20.32 62.19
N HIS A 437 -9.59 -20.58 62.86
CA HIS A 437 -8.91 -21.90 63.03
C HIS A 437 -8.38 -22.61 61.76
N LEU A 438 -7.23 -23.29 61.65
CA LEU A 438 -6.17 -23.80 62.54
C LEU A 438 -5.02 -24.34 61.63
N MET A 439 -3.79 -24.35 62.15
CA MET A 439 -2.69 -25.34 61.94
C MET A 439 -1.89 -25.45 60.62
N GLY A 440 -0.56 -25.31 60.77
CA GLY A 440 0.48 -26.10 60.08
C GLY A 440 0.83 -25.62 58.67
N GLY A 441 2.07 -25.41 58.24
CA GLY A 441 3.35 -25.99 58.65
C GLY A 441 4.10 -26.37 57.36
N GLY A 442 5.14 -25.61 57.02
CA GLY A 442 6.30 -25.99 56.18
C GLY A 442 6.08 -26.59 54.78
N SER A 443 6.55 -25.88 53.74
CA SER A 443 7.57 -26.38 52.78
C SER A 443 7.75 -25.39 51.63
N GLY A 444 9.02 -25.07 51.32
CA GLY A 444 9.42 -24.18 50.25
C GLY A 444 9.26 -24.82 48.87
N HIS A 445 8.08 -24.67 48.28
CA HIS A 445 7.92 -24.64 46.84
C HIS A 445 7.93 -23.17 46.40
N GLU A 446 8.74 -22.83 45.40
CA GLU A 446 8.62 -21.55 44.68
C GLU A 446 7.16 -21.41 44.25
N ALA A 447 6.42 -20.54 44.93
CA ALA A 447 5.00 -20.36 44.72
C ALA A 447 4.82 -19.71 43.35
N TRP A 448 4.51 -20.54 42.35
CA TRP A 448 4.07 -20.05 41.05
C TRP A 448 2.87 -19.11 41.26
N PRO A 449 2.79 -17.99 40.53
CA PRO A 449 1.69 -17.05 40.70
C PRO A 449 0.37 -17.78 40.51
N ASP A 450 -0.48 -17.76 41.54
CA ASP A 450 -1.82 -18.31 41.48
C ASP A 450 -2.60 -17.67 40.31
N VAL A 451 -3.49 -18.43 39.68
CA VAL A 451 -4.33 -17.99 38.56
C VAL A 451 -5.06 -16.70 38.92
N GLU A 452 -5.55 -16.59 40.17
CA GLU A 452 -6.20 -15.39 40.69
C GLU A 452 -5.24 -14.20 40.79
N THR A 453 -3.98 -14.45 41.18
CA THR A 453 -2.95 -13.40 41.21
C THR A 453 -2.68 -12.89 39.80
N PHE A 454 -2.60 -13.78 38.80
CA PHE A 454 -2.41 -13.40 37.41
C PHE A 454 -3.62 -12.63 36.83
N ILE A 455 -4.84 -13.05 37.17
CA ILE A 455 -6.09 -12.36 36.77
C ILE A 455 -6.12 -10.94 37.33
N VAL A 456 -5.83 -10.78 38.62
CA VAL A 456 -5.82 -9.47 39.30
C VAL A 456 -4.70 -8.58 38.77
N GLN A 457 -3.48 -9.11 38.62
CA GLN A 457 -2.32 -8.34 38.13
C GLN A 457 -2.52 -7.81 36.71
N ASN A 458 -3.18 -8.58 35.84
CA ASN A 458 -3.38 -8.21 34.43
C ASN A 458 -4.77 -7.61 34.14
N GLN A 459 -5.60 -7.43 35.18
CA GLN A 459 -6.96 -6.86 35.09
C GLN A 459 -7.80 -7.51 33.99
N LEU A 460 -7.79 -8.84 33.96
CA LEU A 460 -8.60 -9.58 33.00
C LEU A 460 -10.08 -9.35 33.31
N ASN A 461 -10.88 -9.13 32.27
CA ASN A 461 -12.33 -9.07 32.45
C ASN A 461 -12.87 -10.46 32.84
N GLU A 462 -14.08 -10.49 33.40
CA GLU A 462 -14.70 -11.72 33.93
C GLU A 462 -14.71 -12.85 32.89
N ARG A 463 -15.02 -12.53 31.63
CA ARG A 463 -14.98 -13.49 30.53
C ARG A 463 -13.60 -14.13 30.29
N ALA A 464 -12.52 -13.36 30.33
CA ALA A 464 -11.16 -13.88 30.14
C ALA A 464 -10.63 -14.57 31.41
N ALA A 465 -11.06 -14.12 32.59
CA ALA A 465 -10.77 -14.75 33.87
C ALA A 465 -11.42 -16.15 33.94
N ASP A 466 -12.71 -16.25 33.61
CA ASP A 466 -13.44 -17.53 33.58
C ASP A 466 -12.85 -18.47 32.54
N ALA A 467 -12.54 -17.97 31.34
CA ALA A 467 -11.85 -18.76 30.32
C ALA A 467 -10.48 -19.28 30.79
N LEU A 468 -9.76 -18.56 31.66
CA LEU A 468 -8.50 -19.04 32.22
C LEU A 468 -8.73 -20.05 33.36
N ARG A 469 -9.76 -19.87 34.19
CA ARG A 469 -10.12 -20.81 35.27
C ARG A 469 -10.62 -22.15 34.75
N GLU A 470 -11.34 -22.15 33.64
CA GLU A 470 -11.99 -23.34 33.08
C GLU A 470 -11.06 -24.26 32.28
N VAL A 471 -9.86 -23.79 31.89
CA VAL A 471 -8.90 -24.60 31.13
C VAL A 471 -8.00 -25.46 32.02
N ASP A 472 -7.43 -26.53 31.44
CA ASP A 472 -6.59 -27.48 32.17
C ASP A 472 -5.41 -26.79 32.89
N PRO A 473 -4.99 -27.28 34.08
CA PRO A 473 -3.90 -26.66 34.86
C PRO A 473 -2.57 -26.52 34.09
N GLU A 474 -2.29 -27.44 33.16
CA GLU A 474 -1.11 -27.34 32.28
C GLU A 474 -1.19 -26.13 31.34
N ILE A 475 -2.38 -25.83 30.82
CA ILE A 475 -2.65 -24.67 29.96
C ILE A 475 -2.59 -23.39 30.78
N GLN A 476 -3.17 -23.39 31.98
CA GLN A 476 -3.08 -22.26 32.91
C GLN A 476 -1.61 -21.89 33.16
N MET A 477 -0.78 -22.90 33.48
CA MET A 477 0.66 -22.72 33.70
C MET A 477 1.38 -22.23 32.43
N GLN A 478 1.02 -22.74 31.25
CA GLN A 478 1.61 -22.28 29.98
C GLN A 478 1.23 -20.83 29.65
N VAL A 479 0.04 -20.36 30.04
CA VAL A 479 -0.40 -18.99 29.83
C VAL A 479 0.27 -18.02 30.82
N ILE A 480 0.40 -18.45 32.08
CA ILE A 480 1.03 -17.68 33.17
C ILE A 480 2.55 -17.58 32.96
N SER A 481 3.21 -18.66 32.55
CA SER A 481 4.66 -18.69 32.29
C SER A 481 5.12 -17.78 31.14
N GLN A 482 4.21 -17.35 30.26
CA GLN A 482 4.50 -16.36 29.22
C GLN A 482 4.58 -14.91 29.77
N GLY A 483 4.49 -14.72 31.09
CA GLY A 483 4.72 -13.44 31.76
C GLY A 483 3.53 -12.48 31.71
N SER A 484 3.72 -11.25 32.20
CA SER A 484 2.65 -10.24 32.28
C SER A 484 2.11 -9.83 30.90
N LEU A 485 0.84 -9.48 30.86
CA LEU A 485 0.11 -8.93 29.72
C LEU A 485 0.05 -7.39 29.75
N ALA A 486 0.79 -6.72 30.63
CA ALA A 486 0.77 -5.27 30.79
C ALA A 486 1.21 -4.49 29.54
N SER A 487 1.98 -5.11 28.64
CA SER A 487 2.38 -4.53 27.35
C SER A 487 1.34 -4.72 26.24
N CYS A 488 0.33 -5.57 26.45
CA CYS A 488 -0.76 -5.76 25.50
C CYS A 488 -1.74 -4.59 25.57
N ARG A 489 -2.15 -4.06 24.41
CA ARG A 489 -3.17 -3.00 24.30
C ARG A 489 -4.51 -3.41 24.95
N GLU A 490 -4.82 -4.70 24.94
CA GLU A 490 -5.98 -5.32 25.58
C GLU A 490 -5.56 -6.64 26.27
N PRO A 491 -5.34 -6.66 27.60
CA PRO A 491 -4.82 -7.83 28.30
C PRO A 491 -5.80 -9.02 28.27
N SER A 492 -7.11 -8.77 28.36
CA SER A 492 -8.15 -9.82 28.24
C SER A 492 -8.10 -10.55 26.90
N ALA A 493 -7.92 -9.82 25.79
CA ALA A 493 -7.78 -10.41 24.46
C ALA A 493 -6.44 -11.16 24.31
N GLY A 494 -5.37 -10.62 24.89
CA GLY A 494 -4.07 -11.26 24.95
C GLY A 494 -4.11 -12.61 25.69
N CYS A 495 -4.78 -12.67 26.85
CA CYS A 495 -4.98 -13.89 27.62
C CYS A 495 -5.74 -14.96 26.81
N ILE A 496 -6.88 -14.59 26.22
CA ILE A 496 -7.67 -15.50 25.36
C ILE A 496 -6.83 -16.01 24.17
N GLY A 497 -6.02 -15.15 23.56
CA GLY A 497 -5.11 -15.53 22.48
C GLY A 497 -4.04 -16.54 22.94
N ARG A 498 -3.48 -16.37 24.14
CA ARG A 498 -2.52 -17.33 24.73
C ARG A 498 -3.17 -18.66 25.06
N ILE A 499 -4.39 -18.66 25.61
CA ILE A 499 -5.18 -19.87 25.88
C ILE A 499 -5.44 -20.64 24.58
N ALA A 500 -5.90 -19.96 23.53
CA ALA A 500 -6.16 -20.59 22.23
C ALA A 500 -4.89 -21.19 21.60
N LYS A 501 -3.75 -20.50 21.74
CA LYS A 501 -2.45 -21.00 21.27
C LYS A 501 -2.00 -22.24 22.05
N ALA A 502 -2.07 -22.23 23.38
CA ALA A 502 -1.73 -23.37 24.23
C ALA A 502 -2.62 -24.60 23.94
N GLN A 503 -3.93 -24.39 23.79
CA GLN A 503 -4.88 -25.44 23.40
C GLN A 503 -4.61 -26.03 22.00
N SER A 504 -4.16 -25.19 21.06
CA SER A 504 -3.81 -25.66 19.71
C SER A 504 -2.58 -26.56 19.71
N VAL A 505 -1.61 -26.32 20.61
CA VAL A 505 -0.41 -27.17 20.74
C VAL A 505 -0.77 -28.54 21.33
N GLN A 506 -1.66 -28.58 22.33
CA GLN A 506 -2.08 -29.83 22.98
C GLN A 506 -2.87 -30.76 22.03
N LYS A 507 -3.65 -30.20 21.09
CA LYS A 507 -4.42 -30.97 20.09
C LYS A 507 -3.56 -31.66 19.01
N PHE A 508 -2.26 -31.36 18.94
CA PHE A 508 -1.34 -31.95 17.95
C PHE A 508 -0.21 -32.77 18.58
N ALA A 509 -0.28 -33.08 19.89
CA ALA A 509 0.67 -34.02 20.49
C ALA A 509 0.38 -35.46 20.02
N PRO A 510 1.31 -36.14 19.31
CA PRO A 510 1.10 -37.52 18.92
C PRO A 510 1.24 -38.45 20.14
N THR A 511 0.30 -39.40 20.23
CA THR A 511 0.27 -40.49 21.21
C THR A 511 1.61 -41.26 21.22
N GLN A 512 2.09 -41.54 22.43
CA GLN A 512 3.40 -42.10 22.77
C GLN A 512 3.81 -43.35 21.96
N VAL A 513 5.06 -43.35 21.47
CA VAL A 513 5.85 -44.55 21.17
C VAL A 513 7.25 -44.44 21.82
N PRO A 514 7.90 -45.56 22.19
CA PRO A 514 8.97 -45.58 23.19
C PRO A 514 10.33 -45.10 22.67
N ARG A 515 11.03 -44.39 23.56
CA ARG A 515 12.36 -43.77 23.41
C ARG A 515 13.47 -44.75 22.99
N MET A 516 14.30 -44.31 22.04
CA MET A 516 15.73 -44.66 21.95
C MET A 516 16.59 -43.39 22.10
N PRO A 517 17.85 -43.51 22.56
CA PRO A 517 18.63 -42.36 23.03
C PRO A 517 19.41 -41.72 21.88
N ILE A 518 19.32 -40.39 21.75
CA ILE A 518 20.23 -39.60 20.92
C ILE A 518 20.92 -38.53 21.76
N THR A 519 22.19 -38.43 21.45
CA THR A 519 23.32 -37.63 21.88
C THR A 519 23.13 -36.10 21.95
N SER A 520 23.90 -35.52 22.89
CA SER A 520 24.49 -34.17 22.96
C SER A 520 23.60 -32.92 22.95
N VAL A 521 23.47 -32.31 24.14
CA VAL A 521 22.74 -31.08 24.49
C VAL A 521 23.54 -29.79 24.17
N GLN A 522 24.64 -29.87 23.40
CA GLN A 522 25.61 -28.78 23.30
C GLN A 522 25.39 -27.77 22.16
N GLU A 523 24.59 -28.06 21.14
CA GLU A 523 24.45 -27.18 19.96
C GLU A 523 23.48 -25.98 20.16
N VAL A 524 22.52 -26.07 21.08
CA VAL A 524 21.49 -25.01 21.23
C VAL A 524 21.99 -23.81 22.03
N GLN A 525 22.96 -23.99 22.93
CA GLN A 525 23.47 -22.91 23.79
C GLN A 525 24.40 -21.93 23.07
N LEU A 526 25.13 -22.37 22.04
CA LEU A 526 26.10 -21.53 21.31
C LEU A 526 25.45 -20.39 20.52
N ASN A 527 24.20 -20.55 20.06
CA ASN A 527 23.50 -19.53 19.29
C ASN A 527 22.94 -18.38 20.14
N HIS A 528 22.65 -18.62 21.42
CA HIS A 528 22.08 -17.57 22.27
C HIS A 528 23.11 -16.51 22.64
N GLU A 529 24.35 -16.93 22.95
CA GLU A 529 25.44 -16.01 23.31
C GLU A 529 25.82 -15.10 22.13
N ALA A 530 25.89 -15.65 20.91
CA ALA A 530 26.14 -14.87 19.69
C ALA A 530 25.04 -13.83 19.41
N VAL A 531 23.78 -14.17 19.67
CA VAL A 531 22.64 -13.24 19.53
C VAL A 531 22.73 -12.11 20.55
N GLU A 532 22.99 -12.40 21.82
CA GLU A 532 23.12 -11.36 22.86
C GLU A 532 24.33 -10.45 22.60
N GLN A 533 25.47 -11.01 22.17
CA GLN A 533 26.63 -10.22 21.79
C GLN A 533 26.30 -9.28 20.63
N PHE A 534 25.61 -9.77 19.59
CA PHE A 534 25.18 -8.94 18.47
C PHE A 534 24.20 -7.82 18.88
N ILE A 535 23.29 -8.10 19.81
CA ILE A 535 22.34 -7.11 20.37
C ILE A 535 23.10 -5.98 21.08
N VAL A 536 24.07 -6.34 21.91
CA VAL A 536 24.89 -5.39 22.69
C VAL A 536 25.80 -4.58 21.78
N GLU A 537 26.54 -5.22 20.87
CA GLU A 537 27.50 -4.57 19.98
C GLU A 537 26.85 -3.55 19.03
N ASN A 538 25.58 -3.77 18.65
CA ASN A 538 24.86 -2.91 17.71
C ASN A 538 23.86 -1.97 18.40
N GLY A 539 23.78 -1.98 19.74
CA GLY A 539 22.89 -1.11 20.51
C GLY A 539 21.43 -1.23 20.10
N LEU A 540 20.93 -2.46 19.90
CA LEU A 540 19.55 -2.69 19.49
C LEU A 540 18.57 -2.35 20.63
N ASN A 541 17.43 -1.76 20.30
CA ASN A 541 16.37 -1.53 21.28
C ASN A 541 15.66 -2.85 21.63
N GLU A 542 14.94 -2.86 22.77
CA GLU A 542 14.30 -4.08 23.30
C GLU A 542 13.38 -4.75 22.29
N ARG A 543 12.68 -3.95 21.47
CA ARG A 543 11.78 -4.47 20.45
C ARG A 543 12.53 -5.25 19.36
N ALA A 544 13.66 -4.76 18.89
CA ALA A 544 14.48 -5.44 17.89
C ALA A 544 15.21 -6.64 18.50
N ALA A 545 15.66 -6.54 19.75
CA ALA A 545 16.26 -7.63 20.51
C ALA A 545 15.27 -8.79 20.70
N ASP A 546 14.06 -8.52 21.17
CA ASP A 546 13.01 -9.53 21.34
C ASP A 546 12.60 -10.16 20.01
N ALA A 547 12.51 -9.37 18.94
CA ALA A 547 12.26 -9.90 17.61
C ALA A 547 13.36 -10.88 17.16
N LEU A 548 14.63 -10.58 17.46
CA LEU A 548 15.75 -11.47 17.11
C LEU A 548 15.80 -12.72 18.01
N ARG A 549 15.49 -12.61 19.31
CA ARG A 549 15.44 -13.75 20.24
C ARG A 549 14.32 -14.74 19.91
N THR A 550 13.20 -14.25 19.39
CA THR A 550 11.98 -15.05 19.15
C THR A 550 11.93 -15.71 17.78
N VAL A 551 12.76 -15.31 16.82
CA VAL A 551 12.81 -15.95 15.50
C VAL A 551 13.55 -17.31 15.55
N PRO A 552 13.24 -18.26 14.65
CA PRO A 552 13.91 -19.57 14.63
C PRO A 552 15.44 -19.47 14.50
N PRO A 553 16.22 -20.44 15.03
CA PRO A 553 17.69 -20.38 15.04
C PRO A 553 18.34 -20.13 13.68
N PHE A 554 17.82 -20.75 12.61
CA PHE A 554 18.34 -20.54 11.25
C PHE A 554 18.15 -19.10 10.74
N VAL A 555 17.10 -18.39 11.21
CA VAL A 555 16.87 -16.97 10.90
C VAL A 555 17.84 -16.10 11.68
N GLN A 556 18.12 -16.46 12.95
CA GLN A 556 19.12 -15.78 13.76
C GLN A 556 20.50 -15.86 13.09
N GLU A 557 20.90 -17.05 12.66
CA GLU A 557 22.16 -17.29 11.94
C GLU A 557 22.27 -16.46 10.66
N GLN A 558 21.23 -16.44 9.82
CA GLN A 558 21.22 -15.61 8.60
C GLN A 558 21.29 -14.10 8.86
N VAL A 559 20.78 -13.63 10.00
CA VAL A 559 20.86 -12.21 10.39
C VAL A 559 22.27 -11.89 10.88
N LEU A 560 22.89 -12.79 11.64
CA LEU A 560 24.27 -12.69 12.14
C LEU A 560 25.30 -12.78 11.01
N GLU A 561 25.09 -13.67 10.02
CA GLU A 561 25.98 -13.87 8.86
C GLU A 561 26.09 -12.62 7.99
N GLN A 562 25.08 -11.75 7.99
CA GLN A 562 25.11 -10.46 7.29
C GLN A 562 26.02 -9.41 7.96
N GLY A 563 26.70 -9.76 9.05
CA GLY A 563 27.73 -8.94 9.70
C GLY A 563 27.18 -7.82 10.57
N PRO A 564 28.05 -6.97 11.16
CA PRO A 564 27.65 -5.90 12.06
C PRO A 564 26.81 -4.81 11.37
N LEU A 565 26.04 -4.07 12.15
CA LEU A 565 25.16 -2.95 11.71
C LEU A 565 25.83 -1.58 11.89
N GLN A 566 27.15 -1.55 12.04
CA GLN A 566 27.93 -0.31 12.18
C GLN A 566 27.78 0.56 10.92
N GLY A 567 27.51 1.85 11.12
CA GLY A 567 27.31 2.82 10.03
C GLY A 567 25.87 2.95 9.52
N CYS A 568 24.94 2.09 9.96
CA CYS A 568 23.52 2.30 9.70
C CYS A 568 22.99 3.45 10.57
N ARG A 569 22.20 4.38 9.97
CA ARG A 569 21.55 5.48 10.72
C ARG A 569 20.65 4.97 11.85
N GLU A 570 20.03 3.80 11.66
CA GLU A 570 19.15 3.14 12.63
C GLU A 570 19.41 1.62 12.65
N PRO A 571 20.23 1.11 13.60
CA PRO A 571 20.58 -0.32 13.64
C PRO A 571 19.38 -1.19 14.00
N SER A 572 18.49 -0.74 14.89
CA SER A 572 17.27 -1.48 15.26
C SER A 572 16.32 -1.72 14.08
N ALA A 573 16.08 -0.69 13.24
CA ALA A 573 15.25 -0.82 12.04
C ALA A 573 15.91 -1.73 11.00
N SER A 574 17.23 -1.63 10.85
CA SER A 574 18.02 -2.46 9.95
C SER A 574 17.99 -3.94 10.34
N CYS A 575 18.11 -4.26 11.64
CA CYS A 575 17.96 -5.61 12.17
C CYS A 575 16.58 -6.19 11.87
N ILE A 576 15.50 -5.45 12.14
CA ILE A 576 14.13 -5.88 11.81
C ILE A 576 13.96 -6.09 10.29
N GLY A 577 14.58 -5.24 9.48
CA GLY A 577 14.62 -5.39 8.03
C GLY A 577 15.31 -6.69 7.60
N ARG A 578 16.44 -7.05 8.22
CA ARG A 578 17.17 -8.31 7.97
C ARG A 578 16.37 -9.52 8.41
N ILE A 579 15.73 -9.48 9.59
CA ILE A 579 14.83 -10.55 10.06
C ILE A 579 13.70 -10.76 9.06
N ALA A 580 13.03 -9.69 8.63
CA ALA A 580 11.95 -9.78 7.64
C ALA A 580 12.45 -10.25 6.27
N LYS A 581 13.69 -9.93 5.88
CA LYS A 581 14.30 -10.42 4.64
C LYS A 581 14.68 -11.89 4.75
N ALA A 582 15.26 -12.34 5.86
CA ALA A 582 15.59 -13.73 6.13
C ALA A 582 14.31 -14.59 6.13
N GLN A 583 13.28 -14.16 6.84
CA GLN A 583 11.96 -14.82 6.86
C GLN A 583 11.27 -14.88 5.49
N ARG A 584 11.47 -13.87 4.63
CA ARG A 584 10.97 -13.87 3.24
C ARG A 584 11.87 -14.67 2.29
N GLY A 585 13.18 -14.71 2.57
CA GLY A 585 14.21 -15.41 1.83
C GLY A 585 14.22 -16.93 2.09
N THR A 586 13.61 -17.40 3.19
CA THR A 586 13.41 -18.81 3.49
C THR A 586 12.66 -19.57 2.37
N VAL A 587 11.92 -18.87 1.50
CA VAL A 587 11.21 -19.47 0.36
C VAL A 587 12.09 -19.66 -0.88
N VAL A 588 13.29 -19.07 -0.93
CA VAL A 588 14.11 -19.03 -2.16
C VAL A 588 15.39 -19.88 -2.06
N GLY A 589 15.71 -20.42 -0.88
CA GLY A 589 16.95 -21.17 -0.64
C GLY A 589 16.83 -22.70 -0.59
N GLN A 590 15.62 -23.26 -0.43
CA GLN A 590 15.45 -24.71 -0.53
C GLN A 590 15.32 -25.10 -2.00
N SER A 591 16.17 -26.04 -2.43
CA SER A 591 16.07 -26.74 -3.70
C SER A 591 14.61 -26.97 -4.08
N PHE A 592 14.16 -26.37 -5.19
CA PHE A 592 12.81 -26.50 -5.73
C PHE A 592 12.56 -27.95 -6.13
N HIS A 593 12.23 -28.79 -5.15
CA HIS A 593 11.69 -30.10 -5.44
C HIS A 593 10.26 -29.90 -5.90
N ALA A 594 9.98 -30.29 -7.14
CA ALA A 594 8.61 -30.35 -7.64
C ALA A 594 7.79 -31.20 -6.64
N PRO A 595 6.62 -30.71 -6.19
CA PRO A 595 5.81 -31.45 -5.25
C PRO A 595 5.42 -32.80 -5.87
N THR A 596 5.46 -33.85 -5.07
CA THR A 596 5.12 -35.19 -5.57
C THR A 596 3.60 -35.30 -5.77
N ALA A 597 3.18 -36.24 -6.63
CA ALA A 597 1.75 -36.51 -6.83
C ALA A 597 1.04 -36.90 -5.52
N ASP A 598 1.76 -37.55 -4.60
CA ASP A 598 1.26 -37.94 -3.29
C ASP A 598 1.06 -36.73 -2.37
N GLU A 599 1.96 -35.74 -2.38
CA GLU A 599 1.81 -34.49 -1.64
C GLU A 599 0.59 -33.69 -2.12
N LEU A 600 0.39 -33.61 -3.44
CA LEU A 600 -0.78 -32.95 -4.03
C LEU A 600 -2.08 -33.68 -3.67
N THR A 601 -2.07 -35.01 -3.75
CA THR A 601 -3.23 -35.84 -3.40
C THR A 601 -3.57 -35.71 -1.92
N ALA A 602 -2.58 -35.73 -1.04
CA ALA A 602 -2.76 -35.53 0.40
C ALA A 602 -3.32 -34.13 0.69
N PHE A 603 -2.80 -33.08 0.04
CA PHE A 603 -3.31 -31.72 0.21
C PHE A 603 -4.77 -31.57 -0.26
N VAL A 604 -5.12 -32.17 -1.40
CA VAL A 604 -6.49 -32.18 -1.94
C VAL A 604 -7.45 -32.89 -0.98
N GLN A 605 -7.04 -34.05 -0.45
CA GLN A 605 -7.84 -34.83 0.50
C GLN A 605 -8.00 -34.11 1.85
N GLU A 606 -6.91 -33.56 2.39
CA GLU A 606 -6.90 -32.89 3.70
C GLU A 606 -7.84 -31.67 3.73
N ASN A 607 -7.92 -30.96 2.60
CA ASN A 607 -8.67 -29.71 2.44
C ASN A 607 -10.02 -29.87 1.76
N VAL A 608 -10.39 -31.10 1.38
CA VAL A 608 -11.66 -31.45 0.72
C VAL A 608 -11.92 -30.52 -0.48
N LEU A 609 -10.92 -30.40 -1.36
CA LEU A 609 -11.02 -29.53 -2.53
C LEU A 609 -11.99 -30.12 -3.56
N SER A 610 -12.76 -29.26 -4.22
CA SER A 610 -13.61 -29.65 -5.36
C SER A 610 -12.76 -30.14 -6.53
N GLU A 611 -13.33 -30.99 -7.38
CA GLU A 611 -12.66 -31.54 -8.56
C GLU A 611 -12.05 -30.45 -9.44
N ARG A 612 -12.76 -29.33 -9.61
CA ARG A 612 -12.27 -28.16 -10.36
C ARG A 612 -11.03 -27.51 -9.72
N ALA A 613 -11.01 -27.34 -8.40
CA ALA A 613 -9.88 -26.74 -7.70
C ALA A 613 -8.67 -27.70 -7.67
N SER A 614 -8.94 -29.00 -7.53
CA SER A 614 -7.93 -30.06 -7.63
C SER A 614 -7.30 -30.13 -9.02
N ALA A 615 -8.12 -30.13 -10.08
CA ALA A 615 -7.65 -30.12 -11.47
C ALA A 615 -6.80 -28.87 -11.75
N ALA A 616 -7.27 -27.69 -11.35
CA ALA A 616 -6.52 -26.45 -11.52
C ALA A 616 -5.18 -26.43 -10.76
N LEU A 617 -5.09 -27.09 -9.59
CA LEU A 617 -3.83 -27.25 -8.87
C LEU A 617 -2.90 -28.23 -9.60
N ASN A 618 -3.41 -29.38 -10.06
CA ASN A 618 -2.63 -30.38 -10.78
C ASN A 618 -2.13 -29.89 -12.16
N GLU A 619 -2.88 -29.03 -12.85
CA GLU A 619 -2.49 -28.43 -14.12
C GLU A 619 -1.53 -27.23 -13.96
N ALA A 620 -1.40 -26.66 -12.75
CA ALA A 620 -0.50 -25.54 -12.51
C ALA A 620 0.97 -25.97 -12.58
N LEU A 621 1.87 -25.04 -12.91
CA LEU A 621 3.31 -25.33 -12.94
C LEU A 621 3.82 -25.80 -11.56
N PRO A 622 4.84 -26.67 -11.48
CA PRO A 622 5.36 -27.19 -10.22
C PRO A 622 5.75 -26.10 -9.20
N ILE A 623 6.25 -24.96 -9.68
CA ILE A 623 6.57 -23.80 -8.83
C ILE A 623 5.32 -23.16 -8.20
N ILE A 624 4.20 -23.14 -8.93
CA ILE A 624 2.91 -22.64 -8.45
C ILE A 624 2.30 -23.64 -7.47
N GLN A 625 2.34 -24.93 -7.80
CA GLN A 625 1.89 -26.00 -6.93
C GLN A 625 2.60 -25.93 -5.57
N ARG A 626 3.94 -25.84 -5.58
CA ARG A 626 4.73 -25.71 -4.35
C ARG A 626 4.37 -24.45 -3.57
N ALA A 627 4.24 -23.30 -4.24
CA ALA A 627 3.85 -22.05 -3.59
C ALA A 627 2.45 -22.10 -2.96
N VAL A 628 1.54 -22.94 -3.46
CA VAL A 628 0.21 -23.17 -2.86
C VAL A 628 0.30 -24.06 -1.63
N LEU A 629 1.13 -25.13 -1.70
CA LEU A 629 1.36 -26.08 -0.61
C LEU A 629 2.12 -25.43 0.56
N ASP A 630 3.13 -24.61 0.28
CA ASP A 630 3.94 -23.92 1.29
C ASP A 630 3.14 -22.89 2.11
N GLN A 631 1.98 -22.45 1.60
CA GLN A 631 1.04 -21.60 2.35
C GLN A 631 0.21 -22.40 3.37
N GLY A 632 0.47 -23.70 3.52
CA GLY A 632 -0.09 -24.58 4.54
C GLY A 632 -1.54 -24.99 4.28
N SER A 633 -2.13 -25.69 5.25
CA SER A 633 -3.51 -26.19 5.17
C SER A 633 -4.53 -25.05 5.00
N LEU A 634 -5.60 -25.34 4.26
CA LEU A 634 -6.79 -24.49 4.08
C LEU A 634 -7.91 -24.86 5.07
N ARG A 635 -7.64 -25.77 6.02
CA ARG A 635 -8.59 -26.09 7.11
C ARG A 635 -8.95 -24.85 7.91
N GLY A 636 -10.24 -24.68 8.17
CA GLY A 636 -10.80 -23.49 8.82
C GLY A 636 -11.17 -22.35 7.87
N CYS A 637 -10.80 -22.44 6.57
CA CYS A 637 -11.36 -21.54 5.57
C CYS A 637 -12.83 -21.91 5.30
N ARG A 638 -13.71 -20.89 5.22
CA ARG A 638 -15.14 -21.09 4.91
C ARG A 638 -15.37 -21.81 3.58
N GLU A 639 -14.50 -21.58 2.60
CA GLU A 639 -14.51 -22.21 1.28
C GLU A 639 -13.08 -22.58 0.84
N PRO A 640 -12.58 -23.79 1.18
CA PRO A 640 -11.21 -24.21 0.86
C PRO A 640 -10.90 -24.19 -0.64
N SER A 641 -11.87 -24.57 -1.48
CA SER A 641 -11.73 -24.53 -2.95
C SER A 641 -11.49 -23.12 -3.48
N ALA A 642 -12.22 -22.13 -2.98
CA ALA A 642 -12.04 -20.73 -3.37
C ALA A 642 -10.69 -20.19 -2.86
N GLY A 643 -10.30 -20.57 -1.64
CA GLY A 643 -8.98 -20.27 -1.08
C GLY A 643 -7.85 -20.81 -1.94
N CYS A 644 -7.89 -22.09 -2.33
CA CYS A 644 -6.92 -22.71 -3.22
C CYS A 644 -6.81 -21.96 -4.56
N MET A 645 -7.94 -21.67 -5.21
CA MET A 645 -7.97 -20.91 -6.47
C MET A 645 -7.41 -19.49 -6.31
N GLY A 646 -7.64 -18.86 -5.16
CA GLY A 646 -7.04 -17.57 -4.83
C GLY A 646 -5.51 -17.64 -4.72
N ARG A 647 -4.99 -18.68 -4.05
CA ARG A 647 -3.54 -18.92 -3.91
C ARG A 647 -2.87 -19.20 -5.26
N ILE A 648 -3.50 -20.03 -6.10
CA ILE A 648 -3.03 -20.30 -7.47
C ILE A 648 -2.94 -18.99 -8.27
N LYS A 649 -4.01 -18.17 -8.27
CA LYS A 649 -4.00 -16.87 -8.98
C LYS A 649 -2.92 -15.92 -8.47
N LYS A 650 -2.73 -15.84 -7.15
CA LYS A 650 -1.70 -15.01 -6.53
C LYS A 650 -0.29 -15.45 -6.95
N ALA A 651 0.00 -16.75 -6.86
CA ALA A 651 1.28 -17.33 -7.28
C ALA A 651 1.55 -17.11 -8.78
N CYS A 652 0.53 -17.26 -9.65
CA CYS A 652 0.63 -16.92 -11.08
C CYS A 652 0.96 -15.45 -11.33
N TYR A 653 0.39 -14.54 -10.55
CA TYR A 653 0.62 -13.10 -10.67
C TYR A 653 2.02 -12.71 -10.19
N GLU A 654 2.45 -13.27 -9.07
CA GLU A 654 3.80 -13.06 -8.52
C GLU A 654 4.88 -13.62 -9.46
N GLY A 655 4.66 -14.79 -10.07
CA GLY A 655 5.56 -15.36 -11.07
C GLY A 655 5.73 -14.46 -12.32
N ARG A 656 4.64 -13.84 -12.82
CA ARG A 656 4.71 -12.90 -13.96
C ARG A 656 5.43 -11.60 -13.62
N ASN A 657 5.20 -11.06 -12.42
CA ASN A 657 5.87 -9.84 -11.97
C ASN A 657 7.34 -10.08 -11.67
N ALA A 658 7.72 -11.27 -11.17
CA ALA A 658 9.11 -11.66 -10.99
C ALA A 658 9.84 -11.80 -12.34
N ALA A 659 9.22 -12.44 -13.33
CA ALA A 659 9.76 -12.54 -14.69
C ALA A 659 9.95 -11.17 -15.37
N SER A 660 9.08 -10.20 -15.07
CA SER A 660 9.18 -8.83 -15.59
C SER A 660 10.29 -7.99 -14.91
N ARG A 661 10.81 -8.43 -13.77
CA ARG A 661 11.82 -7.69 -12.98
C ARG A 661 13.26 -8.17 -13.19
N CYS A 662 13.48 -9.33 -13.81
CA CYS A 662 14.82 -9.88 -14.11
C CYS A 662 14.78 -10.77 -15.37
N PRO A 663 14.94 -10.20 -16.57
CA PRO A 663 14.88 -10.95 -17.83
C PRO A 663 16.01 -12.01 -17.97
N GLU A 664 17.18 -11.78 -17.38
CA GLU A 664 18.32 -12.72 -17.45
C GLU A 664 18.11 -14.04 -16.70
N GLN A 665 17.25 -14.06 -15.67
CA GLN A 665 16.94 -15.29 -14.93
C GLN A 665 15.88 -16.15 -15.63
N HIS A 666 15.03 -15.52 -16.45
CA HIS A 666 14.00 -16.22 -17.21
C HIS A 666 14.58 -17.05 -18.36
N GLU A 667 15.61 -16.56 -19.06
CA GLU A 667 16.30 -17.32 -20.11
C GLU A 667 17.06 -18.54 -19.57
N ARG A 668 17.72 -18.41 -18.40
CA ARG A 668 18.40 -19.55 -17.75
C ARG A 668 17.43 -20.64 -17.32
N HIS A 669 16.21 -20.28 -16.93
CA HIS A 669 15.17 -21.24 -16.56
C HIS A 669 14.51 -21.92 -17.77
N LYS A 670 14.41 -21.21 -18.91
CA LYS A 670 13.92 -21.77 -20.17
C LYS A 670 14.91 -22.74 -20.83
N ALA A 671 16.20 -22.63 -20.50
CA ALA A 671 17.24 -23.54 -20.97
C ALA A 671 17.41 -24.80 -20.11
N ALA A 672 16.73 -24.88 -18.96
CA ALA A 672 16.81 -25.99 -18.00
C ALA A 672 15.52 -26.85 -17.94
N LEU A 673 14.53 -26.53 -18.76
CA LEU A 673 13.37 -27.37 -19.11
C LEU A 673 13.55 -27.83 -20.55
#